data_AF-A0A1M5E9Q1-F1
#
_entry.id   AF-A0A1M5E9Q1-F1
#
_cell.length_a   1.000
_cell.length_b   1.000
_cell.length_c   1.000
_cell.angle_alpha   90.00
_cell.angle_beta   90.00
_cell.angle_gamma   90.00
#
_symmetry.space_group_name_H-M   'P 1'
#
loop_
_entity.id
_entity.type
_entity.pdbx_description
1 polymer ?
#
loop_
_entity_poly.entity_id
_entity_poly.type
_entity_poly.pdbx_seq_one_letter_code
_entity_poly.pdbx_strand_id
1 'polypeptide(L)'
;MAGLATFNFKLSQLYPGAGEHRINTCANPDCSNFGQPLTARANRISKWKERRPDATPEQLHLVETHGPGAYKLAGADKKHRRVSCVFAYQDEPHVWSDQRTVRCLGQTHESRVCNSGFSILSPEHLEEEIERLRNFNGVLDGPSCGACGKRFLDDPDEFALDGVHERTKDHEGNPLHRRKTPSSLRVLHKPCRGKKGARFSVALPHAGQKTTADNLKILGAVLNSAGIVDIQRIIGTAATGKKIGMSRIYDRIEWLEGVFLAYEREMLRRWKKKVEQSGEAIEHLLSHDDMVLTVNWETSTDRRNTQLNCAVTADARSGFVYRLDVDFDPSATPLDMFNATYLDEAGMPQNLEQQYPNSDVQTVPKFSWQRPTGRYHEPQFFAACVNEIKAFQSRARRRMPKKGKPQRTERDEVIARTNGMIANIRMISEGWFGFPIDKSEERGSFKGVTTKDIYTKAAHFALLKELLPRGSIVLTTEQEATLPLLLPHIFDEEIREDRFAWLAMTFNKKATKPEKLGKVKEYRKARRRFHNEGMYAGRFDPGTDAQIVSEAFIADRMETALRGTAAHYQISNFRSKAFPLLWVRSMTQASGEIDKTVGFPILPRHLRRRLKKVPFDQEDLSQDLREELAPWVYKATLQPVSSFMNSLRERMSVAARAGSGGARVGGSYIQGAIFNPKTLIALLNIYRVHYNFFEPRPYACPYEEIDDIIDPPKLTPRALRIPGTDEFVDLPPRARRSRARMTPAMRHGMDAYTKRKDGTLDPPDIYRLLYRPWLYMGTKIGTRFEQSRKSTAT
;
A
#
# COMPACT_ATOMS: atom_id res chain seq x y z
N MET A 1 12.06 -29.89 36.21
CA MET A 1 11.24 -29.05 35.31
C MET A 1 9.95 -29.79 35.03
N ALA A 2 8.90 -29.49 35.80
CA ALA A 2 7.58 -30.09 35.60
C ALA A 2 7.02 -29.69 34.22
N GLY A 3 6.34 -30.63 33.55
CA GLY A 3 5.77 -30.41 32.22
C GLY A 3 4.75 -29.27 32.26
N LEU A 4 5.01 -28.22 31.48
CA LEU A 4 4.17 -27.02 31.44
C LEU A 4 2.85 -27.32 30.71
N ALA A 5 1.72 -26.99 31.35
CA ALA A 5 0.38 -27.16 30.77
C ALA A 5 0.24 -26.39 29.44
N THR A 6 -0.54 -26.94 28.50
CA THR A 6 -0.80 -26.33 27.18
C THR A 6 -2.29 -26.06 27.02
N PHE A 7 -2.67 -24.88 26.51
CA PHE A 7 -4.07 -24.57 26.23
C PHE A 7 -4.60 -25.35 25.03
N ASN A 8 -5.54 -26.28 25.29
CA ASN A 8 -6.23 -27.04 24.25
C ASN A 8 -7.59 -26.39 23.90
N PHE A 9 -7.67 -25.81 22.70
CA PHE A 9 -8.89 -25.17 22.19
C PHE A 9 -9.44 -25.88 20.97
N LYS A 10 -10.78 -25.90 20.85
CA LYS A 10 -11.47 -26.25 19.60
C LYS A 10 -11.44 -25.04 18.66
N LEU A 11 -11.31 -25.28 17.35
CA LEU A 11 -11.29 -24.19 16.36
C LEU A 11 -12.55 -23.31 16.42
N SER A 12 -13.73 -23.91 16.66
CA SER A 12 -14.98 -23.17 16.77
C SER A 12 -15.02 -22.17 17.93
N GLN A 13 -14.17 -22.34 18.94
CA GLN A 13 -14.04 -21.40 20.06
C GLN A 13 -13.18 -20.19 19.69
N LEU A 14 -12.21 -20.36 18.78
CA LEU A 14 -11.23 -19.33 18.43
C LEU A 14 -11.55 -18.57 17.15
N TYR A 15 -12.45 -19.09 16.32
CA TYR A 15 -12.71 -18.61 14.97
C TYR A 15 -13.45 -17.27 14.98
N PRO A 16 -12.84 -16.17 14.50
CA PRO A 16 -13.46 -14.83 14.53
C PRO A 16 -14.44 -14.58 13.39
N GLY A 17 -14.77 -15.61 12.59
CA GLY A 17 -15.52 -15.43 11.35
C GLY A 17 -14.64 -15.09 10.15
N ALA A 18 -15.27 -15.04 8.97
CA ALA A 18 -14.58 -14.82 7.71
C ALA A 18 -14.43 -13.32 7.36
N GLY A 19 -15.32 -12.46 7.85
CA GLY A 19 -15.40 -11.05 7.42
C GLY A 19 -15.89 -10.87 5.99
N GLU A 20 -15.99 -9.61 5.56
CA GLU A 20 -16.36 -9.24 4.18
C GLU A 20 -15.39 -9.83 3.15
N HIS A 21 -14.09 -9.67 3.40
CA HIS A 21 -13.02 -10.16 2.52
C HIS A 21 -12.66 -11.64 2.72
N ARG A 22 -13.36 -12.39 3.58
CA ARG A 22 -13.19 -13.86 3.73
C ARG A 22 -11.76 -14.34 4.07
N ILE A 23 -10.96 -13.51 4.74
CA ILE A 23 -9.53 -13.74 5.02
C ILE A 23 -9.22 -14.95 5.93
N ASN A 24 -10.23 -15.49 6.61
CA ASN A 24 -10.11 -16.71 7.43
C ASN A 24 -10.75 -17.93 6.77
N THR A 25 -10.58 -18.07 5.45
CA THR A 25 -11.10 -19.21 4.68
C THR A 25 -9.99 -19.82 3.82
N CYS A 26 -10.27 -20.89 3.08
CA CYS A 26 -9.26 -21.50 2.22
C CYS A 26 -8.93 -20.56 1.04
N ALA A 27 -7.65 -20.28 0.82
CA ALA A 27 -7.17 -19.46 -0.30
C ALA A 27 -6.96 -20.24 -1.62
N ASN A 28 -7.30 -21.54 -1.68
CA ASN A 28 -7.14 -22.36 -2.88
C ASN A 28 -8.42 -22.29 -3.76
N PRO A 29 -8.39 -21.66 -4.95
CA PRO A 29 -9.58 -21.50 -5.80
C PRO A 29 -10.22 -22.80 -6.26
N ASP A 30 -9.49 -23.92 -6.24
CA ASP A 30 -9.99 -25.23 -6.68
C ASP A 30 -10.47 -26.12 -5.52
N CYS A 31 -10.55 -25.56 -4.30
CA CYS A 31 -11.04 -26.25 -3.11
C CYS A 31 -12.52 -25.96 -2.84
N SER A 32 -13.27 -26.95 -2.37
CA SER A 32 -14.66 -26.80 -1.89
C SER A 32 -14.82 -25.77 -0.77
N ASN A 33 -13.73 -25.45 -0.07
CA ASN A 33 -13.71 -24.48 1.03
C ASN A 33 -13.29 -23.07 0.60
N PHE A 34 -13.07 -22.81 -0.70
CA PHE A 34 -12.66 -21.50 -1.19
C PHE A 34 -13.74 -20.44 -0.89
N GLY A 35 -13.41 -19.47 -0.04
CA GLY A 35 -14.36 -18.47 0.45
C GLY A 35 -15.43 -19.00 1.40
N GLN A 36 -15.37 -20.27 1.83
CA GLN A 36 -16.36 -20.86 2.73
C GLN A 36 -15.92 -20.74 4.19
N PRO A 37 -16.74 -20.13 5.07
CA PRO A 37 -16.42 -20.01 6.49
C PRO A 37 -16.46 -21.36 7.19
N LEU A 38 -15.89 -21.42 8.40
CA LEU A 38 -16.02 -22.58 9.27
C LEU A 38 -17.50 -22.92 9.48
N THR A 39 -17.85 -24.17 9.22
CA THR A 39 -19.18 -24.71 9.51
C THR A 39 -19.04 -25.82 10.56
N ALA A 40 -19.96 -25.92 11.52
CA ALA A 40 -19.95 -27.02 12.49
C ALA A 40 -20.27 -28.38 11.81
N ARG A 41 -19.76 -29.48 12.37
CA ARG A 41 -19.97 -30.84 11.84
C ARG A 41 -21.46 -31.17 11.67
N ALA A 42 -22.27 -30.94 12.71
CA ALA A 42 -23.71 -31.19 12.69
C ALA A 42 -24.43 -30.41 11.57
N ASN A 43 -24.08 -29.13 11.40
CA ASN A 43 -24.68 -28.26 10.38
C ASN A 43 -24.30 -28.68 8.95
N ARG A 44 -23.08 -29.22 8.75
CA ARG A 44 -22.70 -29.79 7.44
C ARG A 44 -23.57 -30.99 7.09
N ILE A 45 -23.77 -31.90 8.05
CA ILE A 45 -24.56 -33.11 7.85
C ILE A 45 -26.03 -32.76 7.57
N SER A 46 -26.64 -31.88 8.37
CA SER A 46 -28.04 -31.45 8.17
C SER A 46 -28.26 -30.83 6.79
N LYS A 47 -27.43 -29.86 6.38
CA LYS A 47 -27.52 -29.25 5.04
C LYS A 47 -27.37 -30.26 3.91
N TRP A 48 -26.56 -31.29 4.10
CA TRP A 48 -26.35 -32.31 3.06
C TRP A 48 -27.52 -33.28 2.98
N LYS A 49 -28.07 -33.71 4.12
CA LYS A 49 -29.29 -34.54 4.19
C LYS A 49 -30.50 -33.86 3.55
N GLU A 50 -30.64 -32.55 3.74
CA GLU A 50 -31.69 -31.76 3.07
C GLU A 50 -31.55 -31.75 1.55
N ARG A 51 -30.32 -31.64 1.04
CA ARG A 51 -30.04 -31.60 -0.41
C ARG A 51 -30.01 -32.98 -1.07
N ARG A 52 -29.68 -34.03 -0.31
CA ARG A 52 -29.54 -35.43 -0.74
C ARG A 52 -30.06 -36.36 0.37
N PRO A 53 -31.38 -36.57 0.43
CA PRO A 53 -31.99 -37.42 1.47
C PRO A 53 -31.60 -38.91 1.33
N ASP A 54 -31.10 -39.31 0.16
CA ASP A 54 -30.63 -40.65 -0.22
C ASP A 54 -29.13 -40.90 0.05
N ALA A 55 -28.43 -39.99 0.72
CA ALA A 55 -26.99 -40.11 0.95
C ALA A 55 -26.61 -41.33 1.81
N THR A 56 -25.61 -42.09 1.36
CA THR A 56 -25.12 -43.26 2.11
C THR A 56 -24.39 -42.84 3.40
N PRO A 57 -24.29 -43.73 4.41
CA PRO A 57 -23.52 -43.45 5.63
C PRO A 57 -22.07 -43.02 5.35
N GLU A 58 -21.43 -43.62 4.35
CA GLU A 58 -20.07 -43.28 3.91
C GLU A 58 -19.98 -41.86 3.33
N GLN A 59 -20.96 -41.46 2.50
CA GLN A 59 -21.04 -40.11 1.96
C GLN A 59 -21.27 -39.07 3.05
N LEU A 60 -22.12 -39.39 4.04
CA LEU A 60 -22.35 -38.53 5.20
C LEU A 60 -21.08 -38.35 6.03
N HIS A 61 -20.30 -39.41 6.25
CA HIS A 61 -19.03 -39.35 6.96
C HIS A 61 -17.97 -38.52 6.19
N LEU A 62 -17.94 -38.66 4.86
CA LEU A 62 -17.07 -37.85 4.01
C LEU A 62 -17.41 -36.36 4.12
N VAL A 63 -18.70 -36.00 4.08
CA VAL A 63 -19.16 -34.61 4.23
C VAL A 63 -18.91 -34.08 5.63
N GLU A 64 -19.06 -34.92 6.65
CA GLU A 64 -18.74 -34.56 8.04
C GLU A 64 -17.27 -34.14 8.16
N THR A 65 -16.36 -34.91 7.56
CA THR A 65 -14.91 -34.75 7.71
C THR A 65 -14.32 -33.72 6.75
N HIS A 66 -14.78 -33.72 5.50
CA HIS A 66 -14.18 -32.99 4.38
C HIS A 66 -15.16 -32.09 3.61
N GLY A 67 -16.41 -31.97 4.06
CA GLY A 67 -17.41 -31.13 3.42
C GLY A 67 -17.10 -29.63 3.51
N PRO A 68 -17.86 -28.78 2.78
CA PRO A 68 -17.70 -27.34 2.79
C PRO A 68 -17.67 -26.73 4.19
N GLY A 69 -16.66 -25.91 4.47
CA GLY A 69 -16.43 -25.30 5.78
C GLY A 69 -15.72 -26.21 6.79
N ALA A 70 -15.14 -27.34 6.36
CA ALA A 70 -14.33 -28.22 7.21
C ALA A 70 -12.90 -27.69 7.39
N TYR A 71 -12.55 -27.37 8.63
CA TYR A 71 -11.21 -26.92 9.01
C TYR A 71 -10.78 -27.56 10.32
N LYS A 72 -9.47 -27.65 10.55
CA LYS A 72 -8.90 -28.01 11.85
C LYS A 72 -7.88 -26.99 12.30
N LEU A 73 -7.77 -26.80 13.61
CA LEU A 73 -6.68 -26.06 14.20
C LEU A 73 -5.38 -26.83 13.93
N ALA A 74 -4.38 -26.13 13.40
CA ALA A 74 -3.02 -26.61 13.36
C ALA A 74 -2.21 -25.92 14.47
N GLY A 75 -1.16 -26.59 14.93
CA GLY A 75 -0.28 -26.06 15.98
C GLY A 75 0.28 -24.68 15.65
N ALA A 76 0.97 -24.09 16.61
CA ALA A 76 1.59 -22.78 16.43
C ALA A 76 3.07 -22.92 16.05
N ASP A 77 3.57 -21.94 15.28
CA ASP A 77 5.00 -21.78 15.04
C ASP A 77 5.70 -21.41 16.37
N LYS A 78 6.91 -21.95 16.59
CA LYS A 78 7.75 -21.67 17.77
C LYS A 78 7.98 -20.17 17.95
N LYS A 79 8.04 -19.37 16.87
CA LYS A 79 8.19 -17.91 16.95
C LYS A 79 7.02 -17.19 17.62
N HIS A 80 5.85 -17.82 17.67
CA HIS A 80 4.66 -17.29 18.33
C HIS A 80 4.51 -17.78 19.77
N ARG A 81 5.43 -18.60 20.27
CA ARG A 81 5.44 -19.02 21.67
C ARG A 81 5.66 -17.80 22.58
N ARG A 82 4.87 -17.71 23.64
CA ARG A 82 4.91 -16.67 24.67
C ARG A 82 4.93 -17.32 26.05
N VAL A 83 5.35 -16.55 27.04
CA VAL A 83 5.34 -16.94 28.45
C VAL A 83 4.66 -15.82 29.21
N SER A 84 3.61 -16.18 29.96
CA SER A 84 2.92 -15.27 30.89
C SER A 84 3.34 -15.63 32.31
N CYS A 85 3.76 -14.64 33.10
CA CYS A 85 4.32 -14.85 34.44
C CYS A 85 3.82 -13.85 35.49
N VAL A 86 2.71 -13.15 35.23
CA VAL A 86 2.12 -12.14 36.12
C VAL A 86 0.61 -12.36 36.24
N PHE A 87 -0.04 -11.64 37.17
CA PHE A 87 -1.47 -11.78 37.49
C PHE A 87 -1.83 -13.24 37.81
N ALA A 88 -2.76 -13.84 37.05
CA ALA A 88 -3.19 -15.22 37.22
C ALA A 88 -2.08 -16.27 37.04
N TYR A 89 -0.93 -15.91 36.47
CA TYR A 89 0.20 -16.82 36.22
C TYR A 89 1.46 -16.46 37.01
N GLN A 90 1.33 -15.71 38.11
CA GLN A 90 2.47 -15.30 38.93
C GLN A 90 3.15 -16.48 39.63
N ASP A 91 2.36 -17.41 40.19
CA ASP A 91 2.87 -18.57 40.92
C ASP A 91 3.25 -19.73 39.98
N GLU A 92 2.59 -19.83 38.83
CA GLU A 92 2.83 -20.85 37.81
C GLU A 92 2.90 -20.22 36.41
N PRO A 93 4.12 -19.88 35.93
CA PRO A 93 4.30 -19.27 34.62
C PRO A 93 3.80 -20.17 33.49
N HIS A 94 2.96 -19.61 32.62
CA HIS A 94 2.26 -20.37 31.59
C HIS A 94 2.85 -20.13 30.19
N VAL A 95 3.05 -21.22 29.45
CA VAL A 95 3.53 -21.16 28.07
C VAL A 95 2.38 -21.37 27.11
N TRP A 96 2.19 -20.42 26.22
CA TRP A 96 1.15 -20.48 25.20
C TRP A 96 1.70 -20.02 23.85
N SER A 97 0.86 -20.02 22.82
CA SER A 97 1.25 -19.42 21.54
C SER A 97 0.27 -18.33 21.17
N ASP A 98 0.78 -17.20 20.74
CA ASP A 98 -0.01 -16.00 20.49
C ASP A 98 -0.80 -16.06 19.17
N GLN A 99 -0.21 -16.74 18.19
CA GLN A 99 -0.82 -16.97 16.90
C GLN A 99 -1.26 -18.44 16.78
N ARG A 100 -2.40 -18.68 16.12
CA ARG A 100 -2.84 -20.03 15.74
C ARG A 100 -2.90 -20.14 14.22
N THR A 101 -2.66 -21.36 13.75
CA THR A 101 -2.80 -21.70 12.33
C THR A 101 -3.98 -22.64 12.13
N VAL A 102 -4.59 -22.58 10.96
CA VAL A 102 -5.74 -23.39 10.56
C VAL A 102 -5.36 -24.16 9.31
N ARG A 103 -5.80 -25.42 9.21
CA ARG A 103 -5.64 -26.26 8.02
C ARG A 103 -6.99 -26.56 7.41
N CYS A 104 -7.09 -26.36 6.10
CA CYS A 104 -8.26 -26.72 5.31
C CYS A 104 -8.40 -28.23 5.19
N LEU A 105 -9.58 -28.76 5.51
CA LEU A 105 -9.95 -30.17 5.32
C LEU A 105 -10.85 -30.38 4.09
N GLY A 106 -11.22 -29.31 3.38
CA GLY A 106 -12.01 -29.40 2.16
C GLY A 106 -11.34 -30.23 1.07
N GLN A 107 -12.14 -30.74 0.14
CA GLN A 107 -11.65 -31.47 -1.01
C GLN A 107 -11.35 -30.52 -2.17
N THR A 108 -10.31 -30.86 -2.91
CA THR A 108 -10.06 -30.30 -4.24
C THR A 108 -10.90 -31.03 -5.27
N HIS A 109 -11.00 -30.50 -6.49
CA HIS A 109 -11.70 -31.18 -7.59
C HIS A 109 -11.14 -32.56 -7.94
N GLU A 110 -9.91 -32.87 -7.54
CA GLU A 110 -9.28 -34.19 -7.69
C GLU A 110 -9.60 -35.14 -6.51
N SER A 111 -10.61 -34.81 -5.69
CA SER A 111 -11.01 -35.54 -4.48
C SER A 111 -9.90 -35.66 -3.41
N ARG A 112 -8.81 -34.89 -3.53
CA ARG A 112 -7.72 -34.84 -2.56
C ARG A 112 -7.99 -33.79 -1.48
N VAL A 113 -7.61 -34.08 -0.24
CA VAL A 113 -7.66 -33.12 0.88
C VAL A 113 -6.75 -31.93 0.60
N CYS A 114 -7.27 -30.72 0.74
CA CYS A 114 -6.56 -29.49 0.39
C CYS A 114 -5.33 -29.24 1.28
N ASN A 115 -5.50 -29.32 2.61
CA ASN A 115 -4.45 -29.13 3.63
C ASN A 115 -3.70 -27.77 3.57
N SER A 116 -4.23 -26.79 2.83
CA SER A 116 -3.70 -25.42 2.84
C SER A 116 -3.79 -24.83 4.24
N GLY A 117 -2.70 -24.19 4.68
CA GLY A 117 -2.57 -23.63 6.02
C GLY A 117 -2.52 -22.12 6.01
N PHE A 118 -3.17 -21.47 6.99
CA PHE A 118 -3.15 -20.02 7.16
C PHE A 118 -3.24 -19.63 8.63
N SER A 119 -2.78 -18.43 8.98
CA SER A 119 -2.90 -17.87 10.33
C SER A 119 -4.25 -17.19 10.50
N ILE A 120 -4.84 -17.28 11.70
CA ILE A 120 -6.09 -16.55 12.01
C ILE A 120 -5.82 -15.04 12.06
N LEU A 121 -6.62 -14.27 11.33
CA LEU A 121 -6.62 -12.81 11.31
C LEU A 121 -7.95 -12.27 11.84
N SER A 122 -8.00 -10.99 12.21
CA SER A 122 -9.25 -10.32 12.59
C SER A 122 -9.82 -9.60 11.36
N PRO A 123 -11.09 -9.89 10.99
CA PRO A 123 -11.82 -9.09 10.03
C PRO A 123 -11.90 -7.60 10.41
N GLU A 124 -12.10 -7.31 11.69
CA GLU A 124 -12.26 -5.95 12.21
C GLU A 124 -10.97 -5.14 12.06
N HIS A 125 -9.82 -5.75 12.37
CA HIS A 125 -8.51 -5.11 12.15
C HIS A 125 -8.22 -4.82 10.68
N LEU A 126 -8.70 -5.66 9.76
CA LEU A 126 -8.59 -5.39 8.33
C LEU A 126 -9.47 -4.19 7.94
N GLU A 127 -10.71 -4.14 8.42
CA GLU A 127 -11.63 -3.04 8.12
C GLU A 127 -11.11 -1.70 8.64
N GLU A 128 -10.57 -1.67 9.87
CA GLU A 128 -9.92 -0.48 10.42
C GLU A 128 -8.75 0.00 9.55
N GLU A 129 -7.95 -0.94 9.02
CA GLU A 129 -6.81 -0.62 8.17
C GLU A 129 -7.24 -0.16 6.76
N ILE A 130 -8.31 -0.72 6.22
CA ILE A 130 -8.95 -0.25 4.98
C ILE A 130 -9.41 1.19 5.16
N GLU A 131 -10.13 1.49 6.23
CA GLU A 131 -10.67 2.83 6.45
C GLU A 131 -9.54 3.86 6.67
N ARG A 132 -8.49 3.48 7.42
CA ARG A 132 -7.29 4.31 7.57
C ARG A 132 -6.67 4.68 6.22
N LEU A 133 -6.48 3.70 5.33
CA LEU A 133 -5.85 3.91 4.03
C LEU A 133 -6.79 4.51 2.97
N ARG A 134 -8.11 4.33 3.11
CA ARG A 134 -9.12 4.92 2.21
C ARG A 134 -9.07 6.43 2.24
N ASN A 135 -8.92 7.00 3.44
CA ASN A 135 -8.86 8.44 3.66
C ASN A 135 -7.44 8.97 3.90
N PHE A 136 -6.41 8.19 3.57
CA PHE A 136 -4.99 8.54 3.71
C PHE A 136 -4.64 9.07 5.11
N ASN A 137 -4.97 8.31 6.15
CA ASN A 137 -4.77 8.67 7.57
C ASN A 137 -5.58 9.91 7.99
N GLY A 138 -6.79 10.04 7.46
CA GLY A 138 -7.73 11.10 7.77
C GLY A 138 -7.51 12.42 7.03
N VAL A 139 -6.53 12.48 6.11
CA VAL A 139 -6.25 13.68 5.31
C VAL A 139 -7.44 14.07 4.43
N LEU A 140 -8.24 13.09 4.00
CA LEU A 140 -9.41 13.30 3.14
C LEU A 140 -10.76 13.26 3.88
N ASP A 141 -10.78 13.21 5.22
CA ASP A 141 -12.02 13.09 6.01
C ASP A 141 -12.95 14.31 5.86
N GLY A 142 -12.36 15.47 5.60
CA GLY A 142 -13.08 16.73 5.62
C GLY A 142 -13.63 17.09 7.01
N PRO A 143 -14.51 18.09 7.09
CA PRO A 143 -15.04 18.55 8.36
C PRO A 143 -16.18 17.65 8.85
N SER A 144 -16.32 17.53 10.17
CA SER A 144 -17.37 16.73 10.81
C SER A 144 -18.20 17.53 11.81
N CYS A 145 -19.41 17.06 12.07
CA CYS A 145 -20.30 17.58 13.10
C CYS A 145 -19.72 17.28 14.48
N GLY A 146 -19.39 18.31 15.27
CA GLY A 146 -18.83 18.13 16.62
C GLY A 146 -19.82 17.56 17.65
N ALA A 147 -21.10 17.39 17.29
CA ALA A 147 -22.11 16.81 18.17
C ALA A 147 -22.28 15.29 18.00
N CYS A 148 -22.12 14.77 16.78
CA CYS A 148 -22.36 13.34 16.48
C CYS A 148 -21.23 12.67 15.67
N GLY A 149 -20.21 13.42 15.25
CA GLY A 149 -19.09 12.91 14.46
C GLY A 149 -19.38 12.70 12.97
N LYS A 150 -20.63 12.85 12.50
CA LYS A 150 -21.00 12.69 11.07
C LYS A 150 -20.16 13.63 10.19
N ARG A 151 -19.49 13.09 9.17
CA ARG A 151 -18.61 13.86 8.27
C ARG A 151 -19.42 14.49 7.15
N PHE A 152 -19.02 15.69 6.73
CA PHE A 152 -19.68 16.43 5.66
C PHE A 152 -19.55 15.71 4.31
N LEU A 153 -18.41 15.08 4.03
CA LEU A 153 -18.16 14.43 2.74
C LEU A 153 -18.92 13.11 2.56
N ASP A 154 -19.31 12.46 3.66
CA ASP A 154 -20.07 11.20 3.63
C ASP A 154 -21.53 11.44 3.24
N ASP A 155 -22.12 12.53 3.73
CA ASP A 155 -23.49 12.92 3.41
C ASP A 155 -23.64 14.45 3.35
N PRO A 156 -23.26 15.09 2.23
CA PRO A 156 -23.32 16.54 2.10
C PRO A 156 -24.72 17.13 2.20
N ASP A 157 -25.77 16.33 1.98
CA ASP A 157 -27.16 16.79 1.93
C ASP A 157 -27.81 16.93 3.32
N GLU A 158 -27.32 16.17 4.31
CA GLU A 158 -27.64 16.38 5.73
C GLU A 158 -27.15 17.72 6.29
N PHE A 159 -26.25 18.41 5.58
CA PHE A 159 -25.71 19.69 6.00
C PHE A 159 -26.37 20.84 5.24
N ALA A 160 -26.82 21.85 6.00
CA ALA A 160 -27.29 23.11 5.47
C ALA A 160 -26.13 24.12 5.46
N LEU A 161 -26.02 24.88 4.37
CA LEU A 161 -25.24 26.12 4.38
C LEU A 161 -26.11 27.15 5.08
N ASP A 162 -25.81 27.43 6.35
CA ASP A 162 -26.53 28.43 7.14
C ASP A 162 -26.15 29.80 6.58
N GLY A 163 -26.97 30.29 5.64
CA GLY A 163 -26.97 31.70 5.28
C GLY A 163 -27.43 32.53 6.48
N VAL A 164 -26.95 33.78 6.56
CA VAL A 164 -27.41 34.85 7.48
C VAL A 164 -26.68 34.95 8.84
N HIS A 165 -25.41 35.34 8.78
CA HIS A 165 -24.93 36.61 9.35
C HIS A 165 -23.85 37.18 8.43
N GLU A 166 -24.20 37.28 7.15
CA GLU A 166 -23.42 38.05 6.22
C GLU A 166 -24.09 39.41 6.15
N ARG A 167 -23.40 40.48 6.60
CA ARG A 167 -23.86 41.85 6.36
C ARG A 167 -24.15 41.97 4.87
N THR A 168 -25.43 42.02 4.51
CA THR A 168 -25.90 42.33 3.15
C THR A 168 -25.80 43.82 2.88
N LYS A 169 -25.69 44.60 3.96
CA LYS A 169 -25.54 46.04 3.97
C LYS A 169 -24.32 46.44 4.81
N ASP A 170 -23.62 47.48 4.41
CA ASP A 170 -22.60 48.11 5.24
C ASP A 170 -23.24 48.81 6.47
N HIS A 171 -22.44 49.54 7.26
CA HIS A 171 -22.95 50.33 8.38
C HIS A 171 -23.90 51.46 7.93
N GLU A 172 -23.87 51.82 6.65
CA GLU A 172 -24.64 52.92 6.04
C GLU A 172 -25.89 52.41 5.31
N GLY A 173 -26.15 51.10 5.29
CA GLY A 173 -27.34 50.51 4.68
C GLY A 173 -27.20 50.19 3.19
N ASN A 174 -26.04 50.41 2.58
CA ASN A 174 -25.82 50.18 1.16
C ASN A 174 -25.58 48.69 0.88
N PRO A 175 -26.19 48.12 -0.18
CA PRO A 175 -25.95 46.73 -0.56
C PRO A 175 -24.46 46.47 -0.83
N LEU A 176 -23.88 45.55 -0.07
CA LEU A 176 -22.49 45.11 -0.24
C LEU A 176 -22.35 44.33 -1.56
N HIS A 177 -21.96 45.02 -2.64
CA HIS A 177 -21.56 44.37 -3.90
C HIS A 177 -20.26 43.58 -3.69
N ARG A 178 -20.38 42.27 -3.42
CA ARG A 178 -19.23 41.41 -3.20
C ARG A 178 -18.56 41.00 -4.50
N ARG A 179 -17.38 41.57 -4.79
CA ARG A 179 -16.43 41.05 -5.78
C ARG A 179 -15.48 39.97 -5.24
N LYS A 180 -15.49 39.68 -3.93
CA LYS A 180 -14.44 38.86 -3.27
C LYS A 180 -14.95 37.48 -2.84
N THR A 181 -14.20 36.44 -3.19
CA THR A 181 -14.40 35.04 -2.80
C THR A 181 -14.58 34.89 -1.28
N PRO A 182 -15.66 34.25 -0.78
CA PRO A 182 -15.79 33.96 0.65
C PRO A 182 -14.68 33.00 1.05
N SER A 183 -13.84 33.40 2.01
CA SER A 183 -12.74 32.59 2.54
C SER A 183 -13.22 31.47 3.47
N SER A 184 -14.45 31.59 3.99
CA SER A 184 -15.07 30.64 4.90
C SER A 184 -16.58 30.63 4.75
N LEU A 185 -17.20 29.45 4.91
CA LEU A 185 -18.64 29.24 4.87
C LEU A 185 -19.08 28.58 6.18
N ARG A 186 -20.24 28.99 6.71
CA ARG A 186 -20.82 28.35 7.90
C ARG A 186 -21.72 27.20 7.47
N VAL A 187 -21.60 26.08 8.18
CA VAL A 187 -22.27 24.82 7.90
C VAL A 187 -22.97 24.35 9.18
N LEU A 188 -24.18 23.82 9.01
CA LEU A 188 -25.00 23.27 10.08
C LEU A 188 -25.38 21.83 9.73
N HIS A 189 -25.11 20.88 10.61
CA HIS A 189 -25.68 19.53 10.52
C HIS A 189 -27.15 19.57 10.93
N LYS A 190 -28.08 19.34 9.99
CA LYS A 190 -29.53 19.49 10.22
C LYS A 190 -30.04 18.58 11.34
N PRO A 191 -29.67 17.29 11.42
CA PRO A 191 -30.13 16.39 12.48
C PRO A 191 -29.67 16.79 13.89
N CYS A 192 -28.52 17.46 14.02
CA CYS A 192 -27.99 17.90 15.30
C CYS A 192 -28.30 19.37 15.62
N ARG A 193 -29.24 19.99 14.91
CA ARG A 193 -29.57 21.41 15.11
C ARG A 193 -29.84 21.72 16.58
N GLY A 194 -29.17 22.75 17.10
CA GLY A 194 -29.28 23.16 18.50
C GLY A 194 -28.24 22.54 19.45
N LYS A 195 -27.54 21.45 19.05
CA LYS A 195 -26.47 20.85 19.85
C LYS A 195 -25.13 21.60 19.66
N LYS A 196 -24.32 21.65 20.72
CA LYS A 196 -22.95 22.22 20.67
C LYS A 196 -22.11 21.44 19.64
N GLY A 197 -21.46 22.15 18.73
CA GLY A 197 -20.64 21.53 17.66
C GLY A 197 -21.41 21.17 16.39
N ALA A 198 -22.74 21.26 16.36
CA ALA A 198 -23.53 21.01 15.15
C ALA A 198 -23.37 22.11 14.09
N ARG A 199 -23.04 23.33 14.52
CA ARG A 199 -22.65 24.45 13.66
C ARG A 199 -21.14 24.64 13.68
N PHE A 200 -20.52 24.69 12.51
CA PHE A 200 -19.08 24.91 12.35
C PHE A 200 -18.79 25.70 11.08
N SER A 201 -17.57 26.21 10.95
CA SER A 201 -17.13 26.98 9.78
C SER A 201 -16.13 26.16 8.97
N VAL A 202 -16.33 26.12 7.65
CA VAL A 202 -15.42 25.49 6.69
C VAL A 202 -14.69 26.60 5.95
N ALA A 203 -13.38 26.71 6.15
CA ALA A 203 -12.53 27.69 5.49
C ALA A 203 -11.73 27.05 4.35
N LEU A 204 -11.38 27.86 3.35
CA LEU A 204 -10.37 27.47 2.37
C LEU A 204 -9.01 27.37 3.10
N PRO A 205 -8.34 26.21 3.10
CA PRO A 205 -7.10 26.02 3.87
C PRO A 205 -5.99 27.02 3.53
N HIS A 206 -6.01 27.57 2.31
CA HIS A 206 -5.02 28.53 1.84
C HIS A 206 -5.40 30.00 2.11
N ALA A 207 -6.60 30.31 2.61
CA ALA A 207 -7.05 31.69 2.79
C ALA A 207 -6.23 32.47 3.83
N GLY A 208 -5.64 31.77 4.82
CA GLY A 208 -4.74 32.37 5.81
C GLY A 208 -3.28 32.52 5.36
N GLN A 209 -2.95 32.13 4.12
CA GLN A 209 -1.56 32.10 3.65
C GLN A 209 -1.20 33.44 2.97
N LYS A 210 -0.32 34.22 3.60
CA LYS A 210 0.04 35.58 3.15
C LYS A 210 0.82 35.61 1.82
N THR A 211 1.65 34.60 1.54
CA THR A 211 2.59 34.56 0.39
C THR A 211 2.43 33.27 -0.41
N THR A 212 1.62 33.29 -1.46
CA THR A 212 1.34 32.12 -2.33
C THR A 212 2.55 31.68 -3.15
N ALA A 213 3.50 32.57 -3.43
CA ALA A 213 4.74 32.23 -4.13
C ALA A 213 5.63 31.26 -3.33
N ASP A 214 5.58 31.33 -2.00
CA ASP A 214 6.35 30.42 -1.13
C ASP A 214 5.87 28.98 -1.27
N ASN A 215 4.58 28.76 -1.56
CA ASN A 215 4.02 27.43 -1.72
C ASN A 215 4.65 26.67 -2.90
N LEU A 216 4.85 27.36 -4.03
CA LEU A 216 5.52 26.76 -5.20
C LEU A 216 7.00 26.51 -4.92
N LYS A 217 7.67 27.40 -4.18
CA LYS A 217 9.07 27.19 -3.76
C LYS A 217 9.20 25.98 -2.82
N ILE A 218 8.29 25.84 -1.84
CA ILE A 218 8.23 24.69 -0.94
C ILE A 218 8.00 23.41 -1.74
N LEU A 219 7.01 23.39 -2.62
CA LEU A 219 6.70 22.23 -3.46
C LEU A 219 7.91 21.83 -4.33
N GLY A 220 8.51 22.80 -5.03
CA GLY A 220 9.70 22.57 -5.85
C GLY A 220 10.88 22.04 -5.04
N ALA A 221 11.07 22.53 -3.82
CA ALA A 221 12.14 22.07 -2.95
C ALA A 221 11.88 20.64 -2.40
N VAL A 222 10.64 20.35 -2.01
CA VAL A 222 10.18 19.02 -1.58
C VAL A 222 10.40 17.97 -2.66
N LEU A 223 10.04 18.28 -3.91
CA LEU A 223 10.15 17.34 -5.04
C LEU A 223 11.59 17.09 -5.50
N ASN A 224 12.54 17.92 -5.07
CA ASN A 224 13.94 17.87 -5.46
C ASN A 224 14.89 17.68 -4.26
N SER A 225 14.48 16.86 -3.28
CA SER A 225 15.33 16.41 -2.17
C SER A 225 15.84 17.48 -1.20
N ALA A 226 15.32 18.71 -1.21
CA ALA A 226 15.76 19.70 -0.24
C ALA A 226 15.37 19.24 1.17
N GLY A 227 16.35 19.18 2.08
CA GLY A 227 16.06 18.96 3.49
C GLY A 227 15.17 20.08 4.02
N ILE A 228 14.35 19.82 5.05
CA ILE A 228 13.41 20.82 5.57
C ILE A 228 14.15 22.09 6.05
N VAL A 229 15.39 21.93 6.55
CA VAL A 229 16.27 23.05 6.91
C VAL A 229 16.70 23.87 5.69
N ASP A 230 16.92 23.22 4.55
CA ASP A 230 17.27 23.89 3.30
C ASP A 230 16.06 24.63 2.73
N ILE A 231 14.85 24.05 2.82
CA ILE A 231 13.59 24.73 2.49
C ILE A 231 13.46 26.03 3.31
N GLN A 232 13.74 25.97 4.61
CA GLN A 232 13.73 27.14 5.49
C GLN A 232 14.74 28.21 5.04
N ARG A 233 15.95 27.80 4.61
CA ARG A 233 16.98 28.71 4.10
C ARG A 233 16.56 29.36 2.78
N ILE A 234 16.01 28.58 1.84
CA ILE A 234 15.54 29.06 0.52
C ILE A 234 14.45 30.13 0.66
N ILE A 235 13.55 29.97 1.63
CA ILE A 235 12.44 30.92 1.86
C ILE A 235 12.90 32.12 2.71
N GLY A 236 13.78 31.90 3.68
CA GLY A 236 14.08 32.83 4.77
C GLY A 236 15.03 33.99 4.45
N THR A 237 15.76 33.97 3.34
CA THR A 237 16.84 34.96 3.08
C THR A 237 16.58 35.96 1.96
N ALA A 238 15.72 35.66 0.98
CA ALA A 238 15.64 36.48 -0.24
C ALA A 238 14.55 37.58 -0.25
N ALA A 239 13.54 37.53 0.62
CA ALA A 239 12.35 38.40 0.47
C ALA A 239 11.91 39.20 1.71
N THR A 240 12.22 38.76 2.94
CA THR A 240 11.63 39.38 4.16
C THR A 240 12.59 39.54 5.34
N GLY A 241 13.84 39.05 5.24
CA GLY A 241 14.83 39.11 6.33
C GLY A 241 14.48 38.30 7.59
N LYS A 242 13.36 37.57 7.61
CA LYS A 242 12.90 36.75 8.75
C LYS A 242 12.77 35.28 8.33
N LYS A 243 13.38 34.39 9.11
CA LYS A 243 13.25 32.94 8.92
C LYS A 243 11.80 32.50 9.10
N ILE A 244 11.27 31.75 8.14
CA ILE A 244 9.95 31.09 8.30
C ILE A 244 10.05 30.05 9.44
N GLY A 245 9.06 30.01 10.33
CA GLY A 245 9.03 29.00 11.39
C GLY A 245 8.85 27.59 10.81
N MET A 246 9.51 26.59 11.40
CA MET A 246 9.47 25.20 10.91
C MET A 246 8.05 24.63 10.86
N SER A 247 7.21 24.97 11.86
CA SER A 247 5.80 24.58 11.90
C SER A 247 5.07 24.97 10.61
N ARG A 248 5.32 26.18 10.09
CA ARG A 248 4.66 26.66 8.88
C ARG A 248 5.05 25.84 7.66
N ILE A 249 6.28 25.31 7.59
CA ILE A 249 6.70 24.44 6.49
C ILE A 249 5.93 23.12 6.54
N TYR A 250 5.83 22.51 7.73
CA TYR A 250 5.03 21.30 7.93
C TYR A 250 3.55 21.53 7.59
N ASP A 251 2.94 22.61 8.07
CA ASP A 251 1.54 22.97 7.77
C ASP A 251 1.32 23.12 6.25
N ARG A 252 2.33 23.62 5.51
CA ARG A 252 2.26 23.73 4.05
C ARG A 252 2.39 22.37 3.36
N ILE A 253 3.23 21.48 3.87
CA ILE A 253 3.35 20.11 3.34
C ILE A 253 2.03 19.36 3.54
N GLU A 254 1.44 19.41 4.73
CA GLU A 254 0.14 18.77 5.02
C GLU A 254 -0.99 19.34 4.14
N TRP A 255 -1.00 20.66 3.93
CA TRP A 255 -1.93 21.27 2.99
C TRP A 255 -1.72 20.82 1.53
N LEU A 256 -0.47 20.76 1.07
CA LEU A 256 -0.12 20.28 -0.27
C LEU A 256 -0.57 18.84 -0.46
N GLU A 257 -0.31 17.96 0.51
CA GLU A 257 -0.76 16.58 0.51
C GLU A 257 -2.28 16.49 0.29
N GLY A 258 -3.07 17.17 1.12
CA GLY A 258 -4.53 17.15 1.01
C GLY A 258 -5.05 17.64 -0.33
N VAL A 259 -4.42 18.68 -0.91
CA VAL A 259 -4.78 19.20 -2.24
C VAL A 259 -4.46 18.18 -3.35
N PHE A 260 -3.27 17.59 -3.34
CA PHE A 260 -2.84 16.62 -4.35
C PHE A 260 -3.69 15.35 -4.29
N LEU A 261 -3.92 14.80 -3.11
CA LEU A 261 -4.75 13.61 -2.91
C LEU A 261 -6.21 13.85 -3.32
N ALA A 262 -6.79 14.98 -2.94
CA ALA A 262 -8.15 15.32 -3.36
C ALA A 262 -8.27 15.51 -4.88
N TYR A 263 -7.26 16.11 -5.52
CA TYR A 263 -7.21 16.22 -6.98
C TYR A 263 -7.15 14.84 -7.64
N GLU A 264 -6.25 13.96 -7.21
CA GLU A 264 -6.12 12.60 -7.74
C GLU A 264 -7.44 11.82 -7.60
N ARG A 265 -8.06 11.84 -6.42
CA ARG A 265 -9.34 11.16 -6.15
C ARG A 265 -10.42 11.60 -7.15
N GLU A 266 -10.51 12.91 -7.42
CA GLU A 266 -11.46 13.45 -8.39
C GLU A 266 -11.12 13.06 -9.84
N MET A 267 -9.85 13.03 -10.22
CA MET A 267 -9.44 12.60 -11.57
C MET A 267 -9.72 11.12 -11.80
N LEU A 268 -9.37 10.26 -10.83
CA LEU A 268 -9.67 8.83 -10.87
C LEU A 268 -11.16 8.56 -10.94
N ARG A 269 -11.98 9.29 -10.17
CA ARG A 269 -13.45 9.18 -10.23
C ARG A 269 -14.00 9.51 -11.62
N ARG A 270 -13.51 10.57 -12.26
CA ARG A 270 -13.91 10.97 -13.61
C ARG A 270 -13.48 9.95 -14.65
N TRP A 271 -12.24 9.48 -14.57
CA TRP A 271 -11.70 8.46 -15.45
C TRP A 271 -12.49 7.15 -15.34
N LYS A 272 -12.69 6.64 -14.12
CA LYS A 272 -13.48 5.43 -13.86
C LYS A 272 -14.88 5.55 -14.46
N LYS A 273 -15.57 6.67 -14.23
CA LYS A 273 -16.90 6.92 -14.80
C LYS A 273 -16.88 6.94 -16.33
N LYS A 274 -15.92 7.63 -16.95
CA LYS A 274 -15.78 7.73 -18.42
C LYS A 274 -15.58 6.34 -19.03
N VAL A 275 -14.74 5.55 -18.39
CA VAL A 275 -14.43 4.18 -18.78
C VAL A 275 -15.64 3.26 -18.63
N GLU A 276 -16.34 3.30 -17.50
CA GLU A 276 -17.55 2.49 -17.30
C GLU A 276 -18.67 2.88 -18.28
N GLN A 277 -18.72 4.14 -18.68
CA GLN A 277 -19.68 4.63 -19.69
C GLN A 277 -19.35 4.21 -21.12
N SER A 278 -18.08 3.91 -21.45
CA SER A 278 -17.75 3.42 -22.80
C SER A 278 -18.24 1.99 -23.03
N GLY A 279 -18.40 1.21 -21.96
CA GLY A 279 -18.81 -0.20 -22.04
C GLY A 279 -17.74 -1.12 -22.65
N GLU A 280 -16.54 -0.60 -22.93
CA GLU A 280 -15.45 -1.37 -23.52
C GLU A 280 -14.88 -2.38 -22.52
N ALA A 281 -14.57 -3.58 -23.00
CA ALA A 281 -13.88 -4.57 -22.18
C ALA A 281 -12.43 -4.11 -21.91
N ILE A 282 -12.06 -4.04 -20.64
CA ILE A 282 -10.76 -3.50 -20.22
C ILE A 282 -9.97 -4.56 -19.48
N GLU A 283 -8.69 -4.62 -19.81
CA GLU A 283 -7.69 -5.43 -19.12
C GLU A 283 -6.74 -4.51 -18.35
N HIS A 284 -6.73 -4.65 -17.03
CA HIS A 284 -5.81 -3.96 -16.13
C HIS A 284 -4.52 -4.75 -16.01
N LEU A 285 -3.42 -4.24 -16.58
CA LEU A 285 -2.09 -4.83 -16.44
C LEU A 285 -1.35 -4.14 -15.30
N LEU A 286 -1.31 -4.80 -14.15
CA LEU A 286 -0.81 -4.22 -12.91
C LEU A 286 0.51 -4.88 -12.50
N SER A 287 1.43 -4.05 -12.02
CA SER A 287 2.67 -4.49 -11.38
C SER A 287 2.65 -4.02 -9.94
N HIS A 288 3.10 -4.88 -9.02
CA HIS A 288 3.20 -4.58 -7.61
C HIS A 288 4.54 -5.02 -7.04
N ASP A 289 5.18 -4.15 -6.26
CA ASP A 289 6.41 -4.44 -5.52
C ASP A 289 6.42 -3.66 -4.20
N ASP A 290 7.22 -4.16 -3.26
CA ASP A 290 7.43 -3.52 -1.97
C ASP A 290 8.71 -2.70 -1.96
N MET A 291 8.67 -1.56 -1.27
CA MET A 291 9.87 -0.78 -0.95
C MET A 291 9.99 -0.59 0.55
N VAL A 292 11.15 -0.92 1.10
CA VAL A 292 11.50 -0.61 2.49
C VAL A 292 12.16 0.76 2.57
N LEU A 293 11.62 1.63 3.40
CA LEU A 293 12.18 2.93 3.75
C LEU A 293 12.61 2.94 5.22
N THR A 294 13.63 3.72 5.55
CA THR A 294 14.12 3.85 6.92
C THR A 294 13.94 5.28 7.41
N VAL A 295 13.36 5.42 8.60
CA VAL A 295 13.16 6.70 9.29
C VAL A 295 14.16 6.82 10.44
N ASN A 296 14.77 8.00 10.56
CA ASN A 296 15.73 8.33 11.62
C ASN A 296 15.03 8.50 12.97
N TRP A 297 15.80 8.35 14.05
CA TRP A 297 15.33 8.53 15.42
C TRP A 297 14.91 9.97 15.75
N GLU A 298 13.71 10.18 16.31
CA GLU A 298 13.26 11.53 16.69
C GLU A 298 14.02 12.14 17.87
N THR A 299 14.57 11.32 18.78
CA THR A 299 15.31 11.81 19.96
C THR A 299 16.68 11.18 20.12
N SER A 300 17.64 11.95 20.63
CA SER A 300 19.03 11.51 20.81
C SER A 300 19.24 10.45 21.90
N THR A 301 18.22 10.17 22.71
CA THR A 301 18.27 9.23 23.85
C THR A 301 18.13 7.77 23.43
N ASP A 302 17.56 7.51 22.26
CA ASP A 302 17.50 6.18 21.66
C ASP A 302 17.63 6.36 20.15
N ARG A 303 18.70 5.80 19.59
CA ARG A 303 19.15 6.05 18.20
C ARG A 303 18.80 4.90 17.26
N ARG A 304 17.87 4.01 17.66
CA ARG A 304 17.37 2.97 16.77
C ARG A 304 16.51 3.60 15.67
N ASN A 305 16.65 3.06 14.46
CA ASN A 305 15.86 3.46 13.29
C ASN A 305 14.52 2.70 13.27
N THR A 306 13.58 3.18 12.46
CA THR A 306 12.32 2.49 12.17
C THR A 306 12.28 2.13 10.69
N GLN A 307 12.07 0.86 10.37
CA GLN A 307 11.83 0.43 8.99
C GLN A 307 10.33 0.48 8.71
N LEU A 308 9.98 0.98 7.53
CA LEU A 308 8.61 1.08 7.05
C LEU A 308 8.53 0.37 5.69
N ASN A 309 7.56 -0.53 5.55
CA ASN A 309 7.25 -1.16 4.27
C ASN A 309 6.24 -0.31 3.51
N CYS A 310 6.52 -0.10 2.23
CA CYS A 310 5.70 0.67 1.32
C CYS A 310 5.22 -0.24 0.19
N ALA A 311 3.93 -0.52 0.14
CA ALA A 311 3.28 -1.29 -0.92
C ALA A 311 2.98 -0.36 -2.10
N VAL A 312 3.48 -0.69 -3.30
CA VAL A 312 3.31 0.15 -4.50
C VAL A 312 2.69 -0.66 -5.63
N THR A 313 1.62 -0.14 -6.24
CA THR A 313 1.01 -0.74 -7.44
C THR A 313 0.90 0.28 -8.57
N ALA A 314 1.32 -0.13 -9.77
CA ALA A 314 1.30 0.70 -10.97
C ALA A 314 0.79 -0.06 -12.21
N ASP A 315 0.25 0.68 -13.17
CA ASP A 315 -0.19 0.19 -14.48
C ASP A 315 1.01 0.02 -15.43
N ALA A 316 1.11 -1.14 -16.07
CA ALA A 316 2.23 -1.51 -16.94
C ALA A 316 2.21 -0.86 -18.33
N ARG A 317 1.06 -0.37 -18.78
CA ARG A 317 0.94 0.28 -20.11
C ARG A 317 1.27 1.76 -20.05
N SER A 318 0.77 2.45 -19.03
CA SER A 318 0.90 3.90 -18.87
C SER A 318 2.02 4.32 -17.90
N GLY A 319 2.43 3.42 -17.01
CA GLY A 319 3.30 3.73 -15.87
C GLY A 319 2.58 4.51 -14.77
N PHE A 320 1.24 4.58 -14.78
CA PHE A 320 0.44 5.28 -13.77
C PHE A 320 0.50 4.55 -12.44
N VAL A 321 0.84 5.24 -11.36
CA VAL A 321 0.97 4.63 -10.03
C VAL A 321 -0.34 4.82 -9.27
N TYR A 322 -1.12 3.75 -9.12
CA TYR A 322 -2.41 3.81 -8.47
C TYR A 322 -2.32 4.10 -6.98
N ARG A 323 -1.45 3.38 -6.26
CA ARG A 323 -1.34 3.48 -4.80
C ARG A 323 0.10 3.32 -4.34
N LEU A 324 0.43 4.05 -3.28
CA LEU A 324 1.60 3.87 -2.43
C LEU A 324 1.09 3.95 -1.00
N ASP A 325 1.10 2.84 -0.29
CA ASP A 325 0.63 2.77 1.10
C ASP A 325 1.76 2.31 2.02
N VAL A 326 1.83 2.92 3.21
CA VAL A 326 2.88 2.67 4.19
C VAL A 326 2.27 1.95 5.40
N ASP A 327 2.99 0.96 5.93
CA ASP A 327 2.65 0.18 7.13
C ASP A 327 2.83 0.97 8.45
N PHE A 328 2.36 2.21 8.45
CA PHE A 328 2.47 3.13 9.56
C PHE A 328 1.19 3.94 9.73
N ASP A 329 0.65 3.94 10.94
CA ASP A 329 -0.49 4.74 11.36
C ASP A 329 -0.01 5.99 12.12
N PRO A 330 0.04 7.18 11.48
CA PRO A 330 0.42 8.42 12.13
C PRO A 330 -0.69 9.04 12.99
N SER A 331 -1.92 8.52 12.92
CA SER A 331 -3.07 8.99 13.70
C SER A 331 -3.12 8.35 15.09
N ALA A 332 -2.48 7.20 15.27
CA ALA A 332 -2.41 6.50 16.54
C ALA A 332 -1.56 7.27 17.57
N THR A 333 -2.12 7.52 18.76
CA THR A 333 -1.38 7.99 19.94
C THR A 333 -1.09 6.80 20.86
N PRO A 334 0.15 6.25 20.87
CA PRO A 334 0.42 4.96 21.49
C PRO A 334 0.04 4.90 22.97
N LEU A 335 0.44 5.92 23.75
CA LEU A 335 0.20 5.95 25.18
C LEU A 335 -1.29 6.14 25.53
N ASP A 336 -2.00 7.04 24.84
CA ASP A 336 -3.44 7.23 25.05
C ASP A 336 -4.21 5.96 24.70
N MET A 337 -3.83 5.32 23.58
CA MET A 337 -4.42 4.06 23.16
C MET A 337 -4.13 2.95 24.15
N PHE A 338 -2.91 2.87 24.69
CA PHE A 338 -2.57 1.92 25.74
C PHE A 338 -3.44 2.13 26.98
N ASN A 339 -3.55 3.37 27.45
CA ASN A 339 -4.37 3.69 28.62
C ASN A 339 -5.84 3.35 28.37
N ALA A 340 -6.41 3.79 27.25
CA ALA A 340 -7.82 3.53 26.90
C ALA A 340 -8.13 2.03 26.71
N THR A 341 -7.15 1.25 26.23
CA THR A 341 -7.35 -0.16 25.91
C THR A 341 -7.09 -1.06 27.11
N TYR A 342 -5.99 -0.82 27.83
CA TYR A 342 -5.45 -1.76 28.80
C TYR A 342 -5.56 -1.32 30.25
N LEU A 343 -5.99 -0.08 30.52
CA LEU A 343 -6.20 0.41 31.88
C LEU A 343 -7.64 0.89 32.04
N ASP A 344 -8.27 0.58 33.17
CA ASP A 344 -9.58 1.14 33.53
C ASP A 344 -9.46 2.55 34.14
N GLU A 345 -10.58 3.13 34.59
CA GLU A 345 -10.60 4.46 35.21
C GLU A 345 -9.76 4.55 36.50
N ALA A 346 -9.56 3.42 37.19
CA ALA A 346 -8.72 3.31 38.37
C ALA A 346 -7.23 3.04 38.03
N GLY A 347 -6.90 2.86 36.75
CA GLY A 347 -5.56 2.52 36.29
C GLY A 347 -5.21 1.04 36.46
N MET A 348 -6.20 0.18 36.70
CA MET A 348 -6.04 -1.27 36.82
C MET A 348 -6.08 -1.94 35.43
N PRO A 349 -5.35 -3.05 35.23
CA PRO A 349 -5.30 -3.71 33.94
C PRO A 349 -6.68 -4.25 33.49
N GLN A 350 -7.06 -3.96 32.24
CA GLN A 350 -8.27 -4.47 31.58
C GLN A 350 -7.99 -5.01 30.18
N ASN A 351 -8.96 -5.69 29.57
CA ASN A 351 -8.88 -6.26 28.21
C ASN A 351 -7.70 -7.23 27.98
N LEU A 352 -7.21 -7.86 29.03
CA LEU A 352 -6.07 -8.78 28.97
C LEU A 352 -6.46 -10.23 28.65
N GLU A 353 -7.67 -10.60 29.03
CA GLU A 353 -8.14 -11.98 29.06
C GLU A 353 -9.34 -12.19 28.14
N GLN A 354 -9.47 -13.42 27.65
CA GLN A 354 -10.67 -13.91 26.99
C GLN A 354 -11.20 -15.12 27.75
N GLN A 355 -12.49 -15.09 28.05
CA GLN A 355 -13.19 -16.21 28.66
C GLN A 355 -13.68 -17.20 27.59
N TYR A 356 -13.52 -18.48 27.86
CA TYR A 356 -14.00 -19.59 27.05
C TYR A 356 -14.78 -20.58 27.94
N PRO A 357 -16.06 -20.30 28.24
CA PRO A 357 -16.86 -21.07 29.20
C PRO A 357 -16.98 -22.57 28.88
N ASN A 358 -16.76 -22.95 27.62
CA ASN A 358 -16.87 -24.32 27.13
C ASN A 358 -15.51 -24.98 26.84
N SER A 359 -14.42 -24.44 27.39
CA SER A 359 -13.06 -25.00 27.29
C SER A 359 -12.62 -25.51 28.67
N ASP A 360 -11.72 -26.51 28.68
CA ASP A 360 -11.05 -26.99 29.89
C ASP A 360 -10.23 -25.86 30.56
N VAL A 361 -9.93 -24.79 29.80
CA VAL A 361 -9.27 -23.59 30.28
C VAL A 361 -10.26 -22.44 30.23
N GLN A 362 -10.75 -22.03 31.40
CA GLN A 362 -11.83 -21.03 31.49
C GLN A 362 -11.40 -19.65 31.00
N THR A 363 -10.16 -19.23 31.29
CA THR A 363 -9.65 -17.90 30.97
C THR A 363 -8.20 -17.95 30.53
N VAL A 364 -7.87 -17.24 29.45
CA VAL A 364 -6.50 -17.15 28.90
C VAL A 364 -6.18 -15.74 28.41
N PRO A 365 -4.90 -15.40 28.19
CA PRO A 365 -4.53 -14.17 27.51
C PRO A 365 -5.22 -14.06 26.14
N LYS A 366 -5.76 -12.88 25.80
CA LYS A 366 -6.31 -12.63 24.45
C LYS A 366 -5.25 -12.92 23.39
N PHE A 367 -5.63 -13.59 22.30
CA PHE A 367 -4.75 -13.85 21.16
C PHE A 367 -4.52 -12.61 20.28
N SER A 368 -3.55 -12.68 19.36
CA SER A 368 -3.16 -11.54 18.51
C SER A 368 -4.28 -10.96 17.64
N TRP A 369 -5.26 -11.77 17.23
CA TRP A 369 -6.43 -11.31 16.47
C TRP A 369 -7.61 -10.88 17.35
N GLN A 370 -7.49 -10.97 18.67
CA GLN A 370 -8.55 -10.60 19.63
C GLN A 370 -8.20 -9.33 20.42
N ARG A 371 -6.91 -9.00 20.50
CA ARG A 371 -6.45 -7.79 21.17
C ARG A 371 -6.77 -6.57 20.32
N PRO A 372 -7.29 -5.47 20.90
CA PRO A 372 -7.59 -4.24 20.14
C PRO A 372 -6.36 -3.61 19.46
N THR A 373 -5.16 -3.88 19.97
CA THR A 373 -3.89 -3.43 19.35
C THR A 373 -3.34 -4.44 18.33
N GLY A 374 -4.06 -5.52 18.08
CA GLY A 374 -3.63 -6.64 17.24
C GLY A 374 -3.41 -6.30 15.78
N ARG A 375 -3.92 -5.15 15.30
CA ARG A 375 -3.59 -4.61 13.98
C ARG A 375 -2.18 -4.01 13.89
N TYR A 376 -1.58 -3.64 15.03
CA TYR A 376 -0.23 -3.09 15.08
C TYR A 376 0.85 -4.14 15.24
N HIS A 377 2.08 -3.73 14.94
CA HIS A 377 3.24 -4.48 15.37
C HIS A 377 3.44 -4.31 16.89
N GLU A 378 2.73 -5.12 17.69
CA GLU A 378 2.60 -4.96 19.14
C GLU A 378 3.92 -4.77 19.93
N PRO A 379 5.03 -5.48 19.63
CA PRO A 379 6.32 -5.16 20.25
C PRO A 379 6.77 -3.71 20.04
N GLN A 380 6.54 -3.14 18.85
CA GLN A 380 6.87 -1.75 18.53
C GLN A 380 5.85 -0.78 19.15
N PHE A 381 4.58 -1.17 19.27
CA PHE A 381 3.55 -0.41 19.99
C PHE A 381 3.93 -0.22 21.47
N PHE A 382 4.21 -1.30 22.20
CA PHE A 382 4.59 -1.20 23.61
C PHE A 382 5.92 -0.46 23.79
N ALA A 383 6.88 -0.67 22.87
CA ALA A 383 8.11 0.10 22.84
C ALA A 383 7.84 1.60 22.68
N ALA A 384 6.94 2.00 21.76
CA ALA A 384 6.53 3.38 21.53
C ALA A 384 5.93 4.03 22.79
N CYS A 385 5.07 3.31 23.54
CA CYS A 385 4.51 3.80 24.80
C CYS A 385 5.59 4.11 25.85
N VAL A 386 6.51 3.16 26.10
CA VAL A 386 7.63 3.36 27.04
C VAL A 386 8.52 4.51 26.61
N ASN A 387 8.77 4.58 25.31
CA ASN A 387 9.59 5.59 24.67
C ASN A 387 9.01 7.00 24.86
N GLU A 388 7.71 7.19 24.63
CA GLU A 388 7.02 8.46 24.82
C GLU A 388 7.19 8.99 26.26
N ILE A 389 7.04 8.11 27.27
CA ILE A 389 7.26 8.43 28.67
C ILE A 389 8.73 8.80 28.94
N LYS A 390 9.69 8.04 28.42
CA LYS A 390 11.13 8.35 28.55
C LYS A 390 11.48 9.71 27.92
N ALA A 391 10.86 10.05 26.78
CA ALA A 391 11.03 11.36 26.15
C ALA A 391 10.42 12.49 27.00
N PHE A 392 9.28 12.25 27.64
CA PHE A 392 8.72 13.16 28.64
C PHE A 392 9.66 13.33 29.84
N GLN A 393 10.18 12.25 30.43
CA GLN A 393 11.14 12.31 31.54
C GLN A 393 12.38 13.14 31.19
N SER A 394 12.93 12.98 29.99
CA SER A 394 14.06 13.78 29.50
C SER A 394 13.72 15.27 29.43
N ARG A 395 12.54 15.61 28.90
CA ARG A 395 12.04 17.00 28.83
C ARG A 395 11.80 17.59 30.22
N ALA A 396 11.19 16.84 31.12
CA ALA A 396 10.94 17.23 32.51
C ALA A 396 12.26 17.53 33.24
N ARG A 397 13.26 16.62 33.15
CA ARG A 397 14.60 16.83 33.73
C ARG A 397 15.31 18.07 33.22
N ARG A 398 15.09 18.47 31.95
CA ARG A 398 15.68 19.67 31.36
C ARG A 398 14.96 20.95 31.76
N ARG A 399 13.62 20.93 31.86
CA ARG A 399 12.79 22.12 32.11
C ARG A 399 12.55 22.39 33.59
N MET A 400 12.64 21.38 34.46
CA MET A 400 12.46 21.52 35.90
C MET A 400 13.83 21.64 36.59
N PRO A 401 14.24 22.84 37.05
CA PRO A 401 15.55 23.07 37.65
C PRO A 401 15.71 22.36 39.00
N LYS A 402 16.96 22.01 39.38
CA LYS A 402 17.30 21.46 40.71
C LYS A 402 17.39 22.55 41.82
N LYS A 403 16.92 23.77 41.57
CA LYS A 403 17.24 24.94 42.41
C LYS A 403 16.29 25.07 43.61
N GLY A 404 16.51 24.23 44.62
CA GLY A 404 15.81 24.25 45.90
C GLY A 404 15.22 22.88 46.25
N LYS A 405 15.01 22.62 47.56
CA LYS A 405 14.41 21.36 48.05
C LYS A 405 13.01 21.08 47.45
N PRO A 406 12.03 22.01 47.42
CA PRO A 406 10.67 21.68 46.97
C PRO A 406 10.59 21.32 45.48
N GLN A 407 11.32 22.02 44.61
CA GLN A 407 11.37 21.76 43.17
C GLN A 407 12.07 20.43 42.84
N ARG A 408 13.04 20.02 43.67
CA ARG A 408 13.67 18.71 43.57
C ARG A 408 12.68 17.59 43.92
N THR A 409 11.91 17.76 45.00
CA THR A 409 10.87 16.80 45.41
C THR A 409 9.82 16.64 44.32
N GLU A 410 9.25 17.74 43.81
CA GLU A 410 8.25 17.71 42.75
C GLU A 410 8.75 16.98 41.48
N ARG A 411 9.99 17.26 41.07
CA ARG A 411 10.59 16.55 39.93
C ARG A 411 10.76 15.06 40.22
N ASP A 412 11.26 14.72 41.41
CA ASP A 412 11.52 13.32 41.77
C ASP A 412 10.20 12.53 41.88
N GLU A 413 9.10 13.15 42.34
CA GLU A 413 7.73 12.61 42.32
C GLU A 413 7.22 12.36 40.89
N VAL A 414 7.39 13.32 39.98
CA VAL A 414 7.02 13.15 38.56
C VAL A 414 7.80 12.00 37.91
N ILE A 415 9.08 11.88 38.21
CA ILE A 415 9.92 10.78 37.70
C ILE A 415 9.48 9.43 38.32
N ALA A 416 9.18 9.39 39.61
CA ALA A 416 8.69 8.19 40.27
C ALA A 416 7.34 7.72 39.67
N ARG A 417 6.39 8.64 39.48
CA ARG A 417 5.10 8.36 38.85
C ARG A 417 5.27 7.79 37.43
N THR A 418 6.11 8.43 36.62
CA THR A 418 6.35 7.98 35.23
C THR A 418 7.10 6.65 35.16
N ASN A 419 7.98 6.34 36.12
CA ASN A 419 8.56 5.01 36.24
C ASN A 419 7.51 3.95 36.58
N GLY A 420 6.53 4.27 37.44
CA GLY A 420 5.37 3.41 37.70
C GLY A 420 4.56 3.11 36.43
N MET A 421 4.33 4.11 35.57
CA MET A 421 3.68 3.91 34.27
C MET A 421 4.47 2.96 33.36
N ILE A 422 5.80 3.11 33.30
CA ILE A 422 6.67 2.20 32.52
C ILE A 422 6.59 0.77 33.08
N ALA A 423 6.58 0.62 34.40
CA ALA A 423 6.44 -0.68 35.04
C ALA A 423 5.11 -1.35 34.70
N ASN A 424 4.00 -0.59 34.71
CA ASN A 424 2.68 -1.10 34.29
C ASN A 424 2.67 -1.57 32.83
N ILE A 425 3.29 -0.78 31.92
CA ILE A 425 3.41 -1.18 30.51
C ILE A 425 4.20 -2.49 30.39
N ARG A 426 5.35 -2.60 31.07
CA ARG A 426 6.18 -3.82 31.05
C ARG A 426 5.49 -5.02 31.68
N MET A 427 4.75 -4.81 32.76
CA MET A 427 3.96 -5.86 33.39
C MET A 427 2.96 -6.46 32.40
N ILE A 428 2.27 -5.63 31.61
CA ILE A 428 1.34 -6.10 30.57
C ILE A 428 2.07 -6.67 29.35
N SER A 429 3.09 -5.97 28.83
CA SER A 429 3.75 -6.38 27.59
C SER A 429 4.66 -7.60 27.78
N GLU A 430 5.59 -7.54 28.75
CA GLU A 430 6.63 -8.54 28.99
C GLU A 430 6.12 -9.62 29.96
N GLY A 431 5.43 -9.22 31.03
CA GLY A 431 4.92 -10.13 32.04
C GLY A 431 3.70 -10.91 31.56
N TRP A 432 2.70 -10.24 30.98
CA TRP A 432 1.45 -10.88 30.58
C TRP A 432 1.48 -11.43 29.16
N PHE A 433 1.81 -10.61 28.16
CA PHE A 433 1.81 -11.06 26.76
C PHE A 433 3.15 -11.68 26.29
N GLY A 434 4.24 -11.51 27.03
CA GLY A 434 5.55 -12.09 26.70
C GLY A 434 6.27 -11.40 25.54
N PHE A 435 6.05 -10.11 25.31
CA PHE A 435 6.71 -9.29 24.28
C PHE A 435 7.94 -8.57 24.85
N PRO A 436 9.18 -8.98 24.52
CA PRO A 436 10.38 -8.30 25.01
C PRO A 436 10.57 -6.94 24.32
N ILE A 437 10.41 -5.83 25.03
CA ILE A 437 10.50 -4.48 24.45
C ILE A 437 11.94 -4.14 24.04
N ASP A 438 12.92 -4.56 24.84
CA ASP A 438 14.32 -4.11 24.69
C ASP A 438 15.15 -4.96 23.71
N LYS A 439 14.63 -6.11 23.24
CA LYS A 439 15.35 -7.01 22.32
C LYS A 439 15.17 -6.65 20.84
N SER A 440 14.29 -5.71 20.52
CA SER A 440 14.06 -5.25 19.15
C SER A 440 15.17 -4.28 18.71
N GLU A 441 15.80 -4.57 17.56
CA GLU A 441 16.75 -3.66 16.90
C GLU A 441 16.06 -2.37 16.40
N GLU A 442 14.73 -2.42 16.23
CA GLU A 442 13.90 -1.30 15.78
C GLU A 442 13.14 -0.65 16.94
N ARG A 443 12.98 0.68 16.85
CA ARG A 443 12.50 1.51 17.96
C ARG A 443 10.99 1.50 18.20
N GLY A 444 10.21 1.28 17.14
CA GLY A 444 8.85 1.84 17.05
C GLY A 444 8.87 3.39 17.04
N SER A 445 7.93 4.04 16.36
CA SER A 445 7.86 5.52 16.30
C SER A 445 7.23 6.12 17.56
N PHE A 446 7.47 7.41 17.84
CA PHE A 446 6.91 8.16 18.99
C PHE A 446 5.56 8.80 18.70
N LYS A 447 5.23 8.97 17.42
CA LYS A 447 4.05 9.70 16.95
C LYS A 447 3.38 8.87 15.86
N GLY A 448 2.64 7.87 16.30
CA GLY A 448 2.11 6.81 15.47
C GLY A 448 2.77 5.47 15.71
N VAL A 449 2.25 4.44 15.06
CA VAL A 449 2.61 3.05 15.29
C VAL A 449 2.68 2.31 13.96
N THR A 450 3.67 1.44 13.80
CA THR A 450 3.74 0.52 12.66
C THR A 450 2.59 -0.50 12.71
N THR A 451 1.89 -0.66 11.61
CA THR A 451 0.82 -1.65 11.44
C THR A 451 1.43 -3.02 11.06
N LYS A 452 0.66 -4.10 11.17
CA LYS A 452 1.11 -5.39 10.62
C LYS A 452 1.02 -5.33 9.09
N ASP A 453 2.13 -5.57 8.43
CA ASP A 453 2.27 -5.59 6.96
C ASP A 453 1.14 -6.36 6.25
N ILE A 454 0.71 -7.50 6.79
CA ILE A 454 -0.38 -8.30 6.21
C ILE A 454 -1.72 -7.55 6.12
N TYR A 455 -2.06 -6.72 7.11
CA TYR A 455 -3.30 -5.90 7.06
C TYR A 455 -3.13 -4.75 6.09
N THR A 456 -1.99 -4.06 6.11
CA THR A 456 -1.69 -2.95 5.20
C THR A 456 -1.73 -3.39 3.74
N LYS A 457 -1.15 -4.56 3.41
CA LYS A 457 -1.20 -5.15 2.06
C LYS A 457 -2.61 -5.56 1.66
N ALA A 458 -3.35 -6.22 2.55
CA ALA A 458 -4.74 -6.59 2.28
C ALA A 458 -5.60 -5.35 1.98
N ALA A 459 -5.46 -4.31 2.79
CA ALA A 459 -6.14 -3.04 2.59
C ALA A 459 -5.70 -2.32 1.30
N HIS A 460 -4.41 -2.34 0.97
CA HIS A 460 -3.89 -1.81 -0.30
C HIS A 460 -4.59 -2.43 -1.51
N PHE A 461 -4.72 -3.76 -1.56
CA PHE A 461 -5.37 -4.45 -2.67
C PHE A 461 -6.89 -4.30 -2.66
N ALA A 462 -7.54 -4.27 -1.50
CA ALA A 462 -8.97 -4.00 -1.39
C ALA A 462 -9.30 -2.62 -2.00
N LEU A 463 -8.55 -1.60 -1.60
CA LEU A 463 -8.73 -0.24 -2.12
C LEU A 463 -8.29 -0.10 -3.59
N LEU A 464 -7.27 -0.85 -4.02
CA LEU A 464 -6.92 -0.91 -5.44
C LEU A 464 -8.09 -1.45 -6.27
N LYS A 465 -8.73 -2.55 -5.82
CA LYS A 465 -9.92 -3.10 -6.47
C LYS A 465 -11.05 -2.07 -6.54
N GLU A 466 -11.29 -1.29 -5.48
CA GLU A 466 -12.29 -0.21 -5.48
C GLU A 466 -12.00 0.88 -6.54
N LEU A 467 -10.73 1.18 -6.81
CA LEU A 467 -10.31 2.23 -7.75
C LEU A 467 -10.49 1.82 -9.22
N LEU A 468 -10.42 0.52 -9.52
CA LEU A 468 -10.46 0.02 -10.90
C LEU A 468 -11.91 -0.06 -11.42
N PRO A 469 -12.18 0.29 -12.68
CA PRO A 469 -13.43 -0.07 -13.35
C PRO A 469 -13.49 -1.58 -13.58
N ARG A 470 -14.71 -2.12 -13.74
CA ARG A 470 -14.91 -3.55 -14.00
C ARG A 470 -14.15 -3.99 -15.26
N GLY A 471 -13.33 -5.01 -15.15
CA GLY A 471 -12.49 -5.52 -16.23
C GLY A 471 -11.74 -6.79 -15.83
N SER A 472 -10.91 -7.34 -16.72
CA SER A 472 -9.94 -8.36 -16.32
C SER A 472 -8.74 -7.72 -15.63
N ILE A 473 -8.10 -8.43 -14.72
CA ILE A 473 -6.96 -7.96 -13.94
C ILE A 473 -5.84 -8.98 -14.09
N VAL A 474 -4.69 -8.53 -14.57
CA VAL A 474 -3.45 -9.29 -14.57
C VAL A 474 -2.48 -8.60 -13.62
N LEU A 475 -2.28 -9.20 -12.45
CA LEU A 475 -1.38 -8.69 -11.43
C LEU A 475 -0.05 -9.42 -11.49
N THR A 476 1.04 -8.68 -11.64
CA THR A 476 2.40 -9.20 -11.55
C THR A 476 3.05 -8.75 -10.26
N THR A 477 3.61 -9.69 -9.49
CA THR A 477 4.28 -9.42 -8.21
C THR A 477 5.63 -10.14 -8.12
N GLU A 478 6.44 -9.79 -7.13
CA GLU A 478 7.53 -10.66 -6.72
C GLU A 478 7.05 -11.87 -5.91
N GLN A 479 7.98 -12.77 -5.58
CA GLN A 479 7.78 -13.86 -4.64
C GLN A 479 7.68 -13.32 -3.20
N GLU A 480 6.48 -12.89 -2.83
CA GLU A 480 6.18 -12.36 -1.50
C GLU A 480 5.33 -13.36 -0.70
N ALA A 481 5.62 -13.48 0.60
CA ALA A 481 5.12 -14.58 1.43
C ALA A 481 3.66 -14.42 1.93
N THR A 482 3.16 -13.18 2.02
CA THR A 482 1.81 -12.85 2.48
C THR A 482 0.77 -12.91 1.35
N LEU A 483 1.14 -12.59 0.11
CA LEU A 483 0.25 -12.57 -1.05
C LEU A 483 -0.54 -13.86 -1.30
N PRO A 484 0.05 -15.08 -1.15
CA PRO A 484 -0.68 -16.33 -1.31
C PRO A 484 -1.91 -16.48 -0.42
N LEU A 485 -1.92 -15.80 0.73
CA LEU A 485 -3.05 -15.80 1.65
C LEU A 485 -4.02 -14.65 1.41
N LEU A 486 -3.62 -13.58 0.73
CA LEU A 486 -4.41 -12.35 0.60
C LEU A 486 -5.11 -12.26 -0.75
N LEU A 487 -4.37 -12.37 -1.85
CA LEU A 487 -4.89 -12.11 -3.20
C LEU A 487 -6.08 -13.00 -3.56
N PRO A 488 -6.09 -14.31 -3.26
CA PRO A 488 -7.25 -15.15 -3.57
C PRO A 488 -8.54 -14.71 -2.86
N HIS A 489 -8.42 -14.02 -1.72
CA HIS A 489 -9.54 -13.55 -0.93
C HIS A 489 -10.04 -12.18 -1.38
N ILE A 490 -9.12 -11.24 -1.62
CA ILE A 490 -9.48 -9.89 -2.10
C ILE A 490 -10.12 -9.94 -3.50
N PHE A 491 -9.62 -10.80 -4.38
CA PHE A 491 -10.09 -10.97 -5.76
C PHE A 491 -10.98 -12.21 -5.95
N ASP A 492 -11.64 -12.68 -4.89
CA ASP A 492 -12.46 -13.91 -4.89
C ASP A 492 -13.52 -13.91 -6.02
N GLU A 493 -14.22 -12.79 -6.21
CA GLU A 493 -15.22 -12.62 -7.27
C GLU A 493 -14.59 -12.71 -8.67
N GLU A 494 -13.54 -11.94 -8.93
CA GLU A 494 -12.85 -11.94 -10.22
C GLU A 494 -12.23 -13.30 -10.54
N ILE A 495 -11.76 -14.04 -9.53
CA ILE A 495 -11.23 -15.40 -9.70
C ILE A 495 -12.34 -16.37 -10.08
N ARG A 496 -13.53 -16.28 -9.46
CA ARG A 496 -14.68 -17.14 -9.82
C ARG A 496 -15.20 -16.84 -11.22
N GLU A 497 -15.11 -15.58 -11.65
CA GLU A 497 -15.50 -15.13 -12.98
C GLU A 497 -14.39 -15.31 -14.04
N ASP A 498 -13.25 -15.94 -13.70
CA ASP A 498 -12.08 -16.10 -14.58
C ASP A 498 -11.54 -14.77 -15.16
N ARG A 499 -11.76 -13.66 -14.44
CA ARG A 499 -11.27 -12.30 -14.77
C ARG A 499 -9.98 -11.91 -14.06
N PHE A 500 -9.44 -12.75 -13.18
CA PHE A 500 -8.20 -12.46 -12.46
C PHE A 500 -7.08 -13.46 -12.79
N ALA A 501 -5.92 -12.92 -13.14
CA ALA A 501 -4.68 -13.66 -13.28
C ALA A 501 -3.60 -13.04 -12.37
N TRP A 502 -2.85 -13.90 -11.68
CA TRP A 502 -1.72 -13.52 -10.86
C TRP A 502 -0.47 -14.23 -11.33
N LEU A 503 0.53 -13.42 -11.69
CA LEU A 503 1.85 -13.82 -12.13
C LEU A 503 2.84 -13.46 -11.03
N ALA A 504 3.64 -14.42 -10.57
CA ALA A 504 4.73 -14.17 -9.66
C ALA A 504 6.04 -14.21 -10.46
N MET A 505 6.91 -13.20 -10.33
CA MET A 505 8.14 -13.13 -11.09
C MET A 505 9.38 -12.94 -10.24
N THR A 506 10.53 -13.28 -10.81
CA THR A 506 11.85 -13.06 -10.24
C THR A 506 12.81 -12.76 -11.38
N PHE A 507 13.78 -11.88 -11.15
CA PHE A 507 14.80 -11.52 -12.12
C PHE A 507 16.11 -11.19 -11.41
N ASN A 508 17.21 -11.15 -12.15
CA ASN A 508 18.54 -10.87 -11.61
C ASN A 508 18.70 -9.38 -11.24
N LYS A 509 18.35 -9.05 -10.00
CA LYS A 509 18.51 -7.70 -9.43
C LYS A 509 19.97 -7.27 -9.27
N LYS A 510 20.91 -8.23 -9.21
CA LYS A 510 22.34 -7.98 -8.95
C LYS A 510 23.14 -7.70 -10.22
N ALA A 511 22.54 -7.89 -11.40
CA ALA A 511 23.19 -7.62 -12.68
C ALA A 511 23.69 -6.17 -12.75
N THR A 512 24.95 -6.01 -13.14
CA THR A 512 25.58 -4.70 -13.34
C THR A 512 24.99 -4.01 -14.58
N LYS A 513 25.15 -2.68 -14.68
CA LYS A 513 24.66 -1.92 -15.84
C LYS A 513 25.25 -2.44 -17.18
N PRO A 514 26.55 -2.77 -17.29
CA PRO A 514 27.10 -3.39 -18.50
C PRO A 514 26.48 -4.74 -18.83
N GLU A 515 26.30 -5.62 -17.85
CA GLU A 515 25.67 -6.93 -18.05
C GLU A 515 24.24 -6.81 -18.55
N LYS A 516 23.45 -5.91 -17.94
CA LYS A 516 22.08 -5.62 -18.38
C LYS A 516 22.05 -5.16 -19.83
N LEU A 517 22.90 -4.21 -20.20
CA LEU A 517 22.98 -3.69 -21.57
C LEU A 517 23.42 -4.77 -22.57
N GLY A 518 24.38 -5.61 -22.19
CA GLY A 518 24.84 -6.74 -23.00
C GLY A 518 23.72 -7.72 -23.30
N LYS A 519 23.06 -8.25 -22.27
CA LYS A 519 21.96 -9.21 -22.42
C LYS A 519 20.75 -8.64 -23.15
N VAL A 520 20.39 -7.38 -22.91
CA VAL A 520 19.32 -6.70 -23.67
C VAL A 520 19.67 -6.63 -25.16
N LYS A 521 20.92 -6.29 -25.50
CA LYS A 521 21.39 -6.20 -26.89
C LYS A 521 21.39 -7.57 -27.58
N GLU A 522 21.85 -8.61 -26.90
CA GLU A 522 21.82 -9.99 -27.39
C GLU A 522 20.40 -10.48 -27.64
N TYR A 523 19.50 -10.27 -26.68
CA TYR A 523 18.07 -10.56 -26.82
C TYR A 523 17.46 -9.86 -28.04
N ARG A 524 17.70 -8.55 -28.21
CA ARG A 524 17.19 -7.80 -29.37
C ARG A 524 17.70 -8.36 -30.69
N LYS A 525 18.97 -8.77 -30.76
CA LYS A 525 19.55 -9.43 -31.95
C LYS A 525 18.88 -10.77 -32.20
N ALA A 526 18.70 -11.59 -31.17
CA ALA A 526 18.07 -12.91 -31.26
C ALA A 526 16.61 -12.82 -31.71
N ARG A 527 15.82 -11.92 -31.11
CA ARG A 527 14.42 -11.69 -31.51
C ARG A 527 14.32 -11.17 -32.96
N ARG A 528 15.18 -10.25 -33.36
CA ARG A 528 15.18 -9.74 -34.75
C ARG A 528 15.49 -10.86 -35.75
N ARG A 529 16.48 -11.71 -35.43
CA ARG A 529 16.80 -12.89 -36.25
C ARG A 529 15.59 -13.83 -36.35
N PHE A 530 14.95 -14.12 -35.22
CA PHE A 530 13.74 -14.95 -35.17
C PHE A 530 12.59 -14.38 -36.02
N HIS A 531 12.34 -13.08 -35.92
CA HIS A 531 11.34 -12.40 -36.76
C HIS A 531 11.68 -12.57 -38.25
N ASN A 532 12.91 -12.28 -38.66
CA ASN A 532 13.33 -12.40 -40.05
C ASN A 532 13.22 -13.84 -40.58
N GLU A 533 13.65 -14.83 -39.79
CA GLU A 533 13.51 -16.25 -40.14
C GLU A 533 12.03 -16.64 -40.27
N GLY A 534 11.17 -16.16 -39.35
CA GLY A 534 9.73 -16.37 -39.42
C GLY A 534 9.08 -15.70 -40.64
N MET A 535 9.56 -14.54 -41.08
CA MET A 535 9.13 -13.89 -42.32
C MET A 535 9.48 -14.75 -43.55
N TYR A 536 10.71 -15.26 -43.63
CA TYR A 536 11.12 -16.15 -44.73
C TYR A 536 10.35 -17.48 -44.75
N ALA A 537 10.00 -17.99 -43.58
CA ALA A 537 9.21 -19.21 -43.43
C ALA A 537 7.69 -18.99 -43.60
N GLY A 538 7.23 -17.76 -43.84
CA GLY A 538 5.81 -17.42 -43.98
C GLY A 538 5.01 -17.45 -42.67
N ARG A 539 5.67 -17.49 -41.50
CA ARG A 539 5.04 -17.42 -40.16
C ARG A 539 4.61 -15.99 -39.80
N PHE A 540 5.32 -14.99 -40.31
CA PHE A 540 5.05 -13.56 -40.08
C PHE A 540 5.02 -12.81 -41.41
N ASP A 541 4.37 -11.65 -41.40
CA ASP A 541 4.32 -10.69 -42.50
C ASP A 541 4.80 -9.29 -42.02
N PRO A 542 5.06 -8.34 -42.94
CA PRO A 542 5.56 -7.01 -42.54
C PRO A 542 4.61 -6.20 -41.63
N GLY A 543 3.33 -6.56 -41.59
CA GLY A 543 2.30 -5.92 -40.76
C GLY A 543 2.02 -6.66 -39.45
N THR A 544 2.74 -7.76 -39.16
CA THR A 544 2.52 -8.56 -37.96
C THR A 544 2.87 -7.76 -36.71
N ASP A 545 1.94 -7.75 -35.76
CA ASP A 545 2.10 -7.02 -34.50
C ASP A 545 3.31 -7.53 -33.68
N ALA A 546 4.06 -6.61 -33.10
CA ALA A 546 5.28 -6.92 -32.38
C ALA A 546 5.05 -7.75 -31.10
N GLN A 547 3.86 -7.64 -30.49
CA GLN A 547 3.44 -8.52 -29.40
C GLN A 547 3.36 -9.96 -29.90
N ILE A 548 2.70 -10.22 -31.02
CA ILE A 548 2.54 -11.58 -31.60
C ILE A 548 3.91 -12.21 -31.84
N VAL A 549 4.85 -11.46 -32.42
CA VAL A 549 6.23 -11.93 -32.65
C VAL A 549 6.95 -12.23 -31.34
N SER A 550 6.71 -11.42 -30.30
CA SER A 550 7.35 -11.60 -28.98
C SER A 550 6.77 -12.79 -28.22
N GLU A 551 5.46 -12.99 -28.28
CA GLU A 551 4.78 -14.15 -27.71
C GLU A 551 5.25 -15.43 -28.39
N ALA A 552 5.32 -15.45 -29.72
CA ALA A 552 5.89 -16.57 -30.48
C ALA A 552 7.36 -16.84 -30.11
N PHE A 553 8.19 -15.80 -29.95
CA PHE A 553 9.57 -15.94 -29.50
C PHE A 553 9.66 -16.53 -28.09
N ILE A 554 8.76 -16.12 -27.19
CA ILE A 554 8.67 -16.68 -25.83
C ILE A 554 8.24 -18.15 -25.89
N ALA A 555 7.22 -18.48 -26.68
CA ALA A 555 6.74 -19.85 -26.85
C ALA A 555 7.88 -20.78 -27.30
N ASP A 556 8.63 -20.41 -28.34
CA ASP A 556 9.69 -21.25 -28.91
C ASP A 556 10.92 -21.43 -27.99
N ARG A 557 11.12 -20.53 -27.02
CA ARG A 557 12.36 -20.44 -26.24
C ARG A 557 12.17 -20.58 -24.72
N MET A 558 10.93 -20.70 -24.23
CA MET A 558 10.69 -20.86 -22.79
C MET A 558 11.12 -22.24 -22.31
N GLU A 559 11.61 -22.27 -21.07
CA GLU A 559 12.11 -23.49 -20.43
C GLU A 559 11.58 -23.57 -19.00
N THR A 560 11.50 -24.79 -18.46
CA THR A 560 11.13 -24.98 -17.07
C THR A 560 12.19 -24.44 -16.12
N ALA A 561 11.74 -23.74 -15.09
CA ALA A 561 12.62 -23.10 -14.11
C ALA A 561 12.87 -24.01 -12.90
N LEU A 562 14.13 -24.39 -12.72
CA LEU A 562 14.60 -25.12 -11.55
C LEU A 562 15.55 -24.25 -10.71
N ARG A 563 15.57 -24.50 -9.39
CA ARG A 563 16.61 -23.97 -8.49
C ARG A 563 17.77 -24.97 -8.44
N GLY A 564 18.93 -24.55 -8.92
CA GLY A 564 20.03 -25.48 -9.15
C GLY A 564 19.65 -26.47 -10.25
N THR A 565 19.84 -27.76 -10.00
CA THR A 565 19.62 -28.84 -11.00
C THR A 565 18.27 -29.56 -10.88
N ALA A 566 17.60 -29.55 -9.72
CA ALA A 566 16.38 -30.36 -9.53
C ALA A 566 15.41 -29.89 -8.42
N ALA A 567 15.57 -28.67 -7.88
CA ALA A 567 14.71 -28.19 -6.80
C ALA A 567 13.66 -27.18 -7.29
N HIS A 568 12.55 -27.09 -6.54
CA HIS A 568 11.50 -26.10 -6.75
C HIS A 568 12.10 -24.69 -6.78
N TYR A 569 11.77 -23.92 -7.82
CA TYR A 569 12.24 -22.54 -7.95
C TYR A 569 11.67 -21.63 -6.84
N GLN A 570 10.40 -21.85 -6.51
CA GLN A 570 9.61 -20.99 -5.64
C GLN A 570 9.94 -21.12 -4.14
N ILE A 571 9.64 -20.06 -3.38
CA ILE A 571 9.65 -20.06 -1.91
C ILE A 571 8.56 -20.98 -1.34
N SER A 572 8.68 -21.38 -0.08
CA SER A 572 7.81 -22.38 0.57
C SER A 572 6.31 -22.04 0.51
N ASN A 573 5.94 -20.75 0.55
CA ASN A 573 4.55 -20.29 0.53
C ASN A 573 3.82 -20.65 -0.79
N PHE A 574 4.55 -20.79 -1.90
CA PHE A 574 4.00 -21.18 -3.20
C PHE A 574 4.10 -22.69 -3.48
N ARG A 575 4.67 -23.48 -2.57
CA ARG A 575 4.80 -24.95 -2.74
C ARG A 575 3.56 -25.73 -2.32
N SER A 576 2.48 -25.03 -1.95
CA SER A 576 1.24 -25.70 -1.58
C SER A 576 0.49 -26.19 -2.82
N LYS A 577 -0.34 -27.23 -2.66
CA LYS A 577 -1.26 -27.73 -3.72
C LYS A 577 -2.30 -26.69 -4.17
N ALA A 578 -2.35 -25.52 -3.51
CA ALA A 578 -3.21 -24.42 -3.92
C ALA A 578 -2.75 -23.81 -5.26
N PHE A 579 -1.46 -23.90 -5.59
CA PHE A 579 -0.87 -23.25 -6.75
C PHE A 579 -0.23 -24.26 -7.70
N PRO A 580 -0.21 -23.99 -9.01
CA PRO A 580 0.70 -24.68 -9.92
C PRO A 580 2.15 -24.59 -9.45
N LEU A 581 2.88 -25.70 -9.55
CA LEU A 581 4.29 -25.76 -9.14
C LEU A 581 5.25 -25.44 -10.29
N LEU A 582 4.79 -25.53 -11.54
CA LEU A 582 5.57 -25.18 -12.72
C LEU A 582 5.86 -23.68 -12.76
N TRP A 583 7.14 -23.35 -12.94
CA TRP A 583 7.65 -22.02 -13.21
C TRP A 583 8.45 -22.08 -14.51
N VAL A 584 8.49 -20.98 -15.27
CA VAL A 584 9.18 -20.93 -16.56
C VAL A 584 10.20 -19.80 -16.60
N ARG A 585 11.36 -20.07 -17.22
CA ARG A 585 12.36 -19.07 -17.57
C ARG A 585 11.97 -18.47 -18.91
N SER A 586 11.94 -17.14 -18.97
CA SER A 586 11.73 -16.40 -20.20
C SER A 586 13.08 -15.93 -20.73
N MET A 587 13.32 -16.18 -22.02
CA MET A 587 14.51 -15.67 -22.71
C MET A 587 14.40 -14.17 -23.04
N THR A 588 13.25 -13.54 -22.80
CA THR A 588 13.10 -12.10 -22.97
C THR A 588 13.87 -11.34 -21.90
N GLN A 589 14.65 -10.36 -22.32
CA GLN A 589 15.41 -9.47 -21.45
C GLN A 589 14.85 -8.03 -21.52
N ALA A 590 13.58 -7.88 -21.90
CA ALA A 590 12.94 -6.58 -22.09
C ALA A 590 13.01 -5.74 -20.81
N SER A 591 13.07 -4.40 -20.95
CA SER A 591 13.06 -3.47 -19.82
C SER A 591 14.19 -3.65 -18.79
N GLY A 592 15.25 -4.42 -19.11
CA GLY A 592 16.35 -4.71 -18.18
C GLY A 592 15.99 -5.70 -17.06
N GLU A 593 14.89 -6.43 -17.21
CA GLU A 593 14.46 -7.54 -16.33
C GLU A 593 15.22 -8.81 -16.71
N ILE A 594 16.48 -8.88 -16.26
CA ILE A 594 17.41 -9.91 -16.72
C ILE A 594 17.14 -11.29 -16.10
N ASP A 595 17.26 -12.35 -16.89
CA ASP A 595 17.05 -13.76 -16.45
C ASP A 595 15.68 -13.97 -15.79
N LYS A 596 14.66 -13.37 -16.41
CA LYS A 596 13.28 -13.37 -15.92
C LYS A 596 12.73 -14.78 -15.80
N THR A 597 12.20 -15.09 -14.61
CA THR A 597 11.47 -16.31 -14.32
C THR A 597 10.06 -15.95 -13.86
N VAL A 598 9.05 -16.67 -14.37
CA VAL A 598 7.64 -16.41 -14.12
C VAL A 598 6.95 -17.69 -13.60
N GLY A 599 6.19 -17.55 -12.53
CA GLY A 599 5.27 -18.55 -12.00
C GLY A 599 3.82 -18.09 -12.16
N PHE A 600 2.92 -19.06 -12.07
CA PHE A 600 1.50 -18.88 -12.39
C PHE A 600 0.57 -19.22 -11.21
N PRO A 601 0.66 -18.52 -10.06
CA PRO A 601 -0.19 -18.81 -8.91
C PRO A 601 -1.69 -18.89 -9.25
N ILE A 602 -2.21 -17.90 -9.99
CA ILE A 602 -3.60 -17.90 -10.45
C ILE A 602 -3.63 -17.60 -11.95
N LEU A 603 -4.31 -18.46 -12.68
CA LEU A 603 -4.67 -18.30 -14.08
C LEU A 603 -6.16 -18.65 -14.26
N PRO A 604 -6.75 -18.37 -15.45
CA PRO A 604 -8.07 -18.88 -15.80
C PRO A 604 -8.20 -20.37 -15.50
N ARG A 605 -9.38 -20.79 -15.05
CA ARG A 605 -9.63 -22.11 -14.45
C ARG A 605 -9.15 -23.28 -15.31
N HIS A 606 -9.34 -23.23 -16.63
CA HIS A 606 -8.91 -24.30 -17.53
C HIS A 606 -7.38 -24.50 -17.49
N LEU A 607 -6.62 -23.41 -17.64
CA LEU A 607 -5.17 -23.42 -17.68
C LEU A 607 -4.57 -23.71 -16.30
N ARG A 608 -5.13 -23.14 -15.23
CA ARG A 608 -4.72 -23.44 -13.85
C ARG A 608 -4.84 -24.94 -13.54
N ARG A 609 -5.93 -25.58 -13.96
CA ARG A 609 -6.13 -27.03 -13.78
C ARG A 609 -5.17 -27.87 -14.61
N ARG A 610 -4.89 -27.45 -15.85
CA ARG A 610 -3.89 -28.09 -16.71
C ARG A 610 -2.51 -28.02 -16.04
N LEU A 611 -2.08 -26.84 -15.60
CA LEU A 611 -0.77 -26.63 -14.97
C LEU A 611 -0.59 -27.37 -13.64
N LYS A 612 -1.64 -27.54 -12.83
CA LYS A 612 -1.55 -28.31 -11.57
C LYS A 612 -1.22 -29.79 -11.79
N LYS A 613 -1.46 -30.32 -12.99
CA LYS A 613 -1.10 -31.70 -13.37
C LYS A 613 0.33 -31.81 -13.92
N VAL A 614 0.94 -30.69 -14.31
CA VAL A 614 2.31 -30.67 -14.82
C VAL A 614 3.29 -30.75 -13.65
N PRO A 615 4.26 -31.68 -13.68
CA PRO A 615 5.33 -31.72 -12.70
C PRO A 615 6.11 -30.40 -12.65
N PHE A 616 6.69 -30.06 -11.50
CA PHE A 616 7.45 -28.81 -11.35
C PHE A 616 8.77 -28.82 -12.14
N ASP A 617 9.27 -30.01 -12.45
CA ASP A 617 10.55 -30.34 -13.08
C ASP A 617 10.39 -30.91 -14.48
N GLN A 618 9.23 -30.70 -15.11
CA GLN A 618 8.97 -31.11 -16.48
C GLN A 618 10.01 -30.50 -17.44
N GLU A 619 10.88 -31.31 -18.04
CA GLU A 619 11.94 -30.81 -18.95
C GLU A 619 11.35 -30.30 -20.27
N ASP A 620 10.51 -31.11 -20.92
CA ASP A 620 9.87 -30.77 -22.19
C ASP A 620 8.42 -30.32 -22.01
N LEU A 621 8.17 -29.03 -22.23
CA LEU A 621 6.82 -28.47 -22.30
C LEU A 621 6.28 -28.62 -23.72
N SER A 622 5.07 -29.20 -23.87
CA SER A 622 4.38 -29.32 -25.16
C SER A 622 4.22 -27.95 -25.83
N GLN A 623 4.31 -27.89 -27.16
CA GLN A 623 4.15 -26.65 -27.94
C GLN A 623 2.85 -25.91 -27.60
N ASP A 624 1.71 -26.61 -27.56
CA ASP A 624 0.41 -26.02 -27.20
C ASP A 624 0.43 -25.32 -25.82
N LEU A 625 1.13 -25.92 -24.84
CA LEU A 625 1.25 -25.32 -23.51
C LEU A 625 2.13 -24.07 -23.55
N ARG A 626 3.22 -24.10 -24.33
CA ARG A 626 4.12 -22.96 -24.49
C ARG A 626 3.40 -21.79 -25.15
N GLU A 627 2.60 -22.06 -26.17
CA GLU A 627 1.77 -21.05 -26.86
C GLU A 627 0.70 -20.47 -25.92
N GLU A 628 0.03 -21.28 -25.10
CA GLU A 628 -0.92 -20.79 -24.10
C GLU A 628 -0.28 -19.97 -22.98
N LEU A 629 0.96 -20.28 -22.57
CA LEU A 629 1.66 -19.57 -21.51
C LEU A 629 2.37 -18.29 -21.99
N ALA A 630 2.75 -18.22 -23.26
CA ALA A 630 3.54 -17.12 -23.78
C ALA A 630 2.91 -15.72 -23.60
N PRO A 631 1.60 -15.51 -23.82
CA PRO A 631 0.95 -14.22 -23.54
C PRO A 631 1.03 -13.82 -22.07
N TRP A 632 0.94 -14.77 -21.14
CA TRP A 632 1.07 -14.50 -19.71
C TRP A 632 2.49 -14.14 -19.33
N VAL A 633 3.48 -14.87 -19.85
CA VAL A 633 4.89 -14.56 -19.65
C VAL A 633 5.25 -13.19 -20.25
N TYR A 634 4.68 -12.85 -21.41
CA TYR A 634 4.83 -11.53 -22.02
C TYR A 634 4.32 -10.43 -21.09
N LYS A 635 3.11 -10.58 -20.54
CA LYS A 635 2.49 -9.62 -19.62
C LYS A 635 3.23 -9.44 -18.29
N ALA A 636 3.93 -10.46 -17.80
CA ALA A 636 4.65 -10.41 -16.52
C ALA A 636 5.76 -9.34 -16.50
N THR A 637 5.57 -8.22 -15.83
CA THR A 637 6.63 -7.19 -15.68
C THR A 637 6.50 -6.44 -14.36
N LEU A 638 7.62 -5.98 -13.81
CA LEU A 638 7.72 -5.08 -12.66
C LEU A 638 8.35 -3.73 -13.02
N GLN A 639 8.66 -3.51 -14.30
CA GLN A 639 9.22 -2.27 -14.83
C GLN A 639 8.49 -0.98 -14.41
N PRO A 640 7.15 -0.86 -14.43
CA PRO A 640 6.49 0.41 -14.11
C PRO A 640 6.73 0.80 -12.64
N VAL A 641 6.59 -0.16 -11.73
CA VAL A 641 6.85 0.05 -10.30
C VAL A 641 8.34 0.30 -10.05
N SER A 642 9.22 -0.48 -10.67
CA SER A 642 10.67 -0.29 -10.57
C SER A 642 11.10 1.10 -11.06
N SER A 643 10.52 1.59 -12.15
CA SER A 643 10.78 2.91 -12.71
C SER A 643 10.35 4.03 -11.76
N PHE A 644 9.15 3.90 -11.18
CA PHE A 644 8.66 4.84 -10.18
C PHE A 644 9.53 4.82 -8.91
N MET A 645 9.83 3.64 -8.37
CA MET A 645 10.67 3.50 -7.16
C MET A 645 12.08 4.05 -7.37
N ASN A 646 12.71 3.80 -8.52
CA ASN A 646 14.01 4.37 -8.84
C ASN A 646 13.94 5.90 -8.94
N SER A 647 12.94 6.42 -9.62
CA SER A 647 12.72 7.86 -9.72
C SER A 647 12.49 8.51 -8.36
N LEU A 648 11.71 7.85 -7.50
CA LEU A 648 11.48 8.28 -6.12
C LEU A 648 12.78 8.34 -5.34
N ARG A 649 13.60 7.29 -5.38
CA ARG A 649 14.91 7.20 -4.70
C ARG A 649 15.91 8.24 -5.20
N GLU A 650 15.94 8.50 -6.51
CA GLU A 650 16.85 9.49 -7.11
C GLU A 650 16.46 10.93 -6.74
N ARG A 651 15.15 11.21 -6.59
CA ARG A 651 14.64 12.57 -6.39
C ARG A 651 14.27 12.93 -4.97
N MET A 652 14.14 11.93 -4.10
CA MET A 652 13.85 12.12 -2.70
C MET A 652 14.97 11.49 -1.88
N SER A 653 15.87 12.33 -1.36
CA SER A 653 16.96 11.96 -0.46
C SER A 653 16.46 11.18 0.76
N VAL A 654 15.22 11.47 1.17
CA VAL A 654 14.49 10.80 2.25
C VAL A 654 14.12 9.35 1.93
N ALA A 655 14.13 8.96 0.65
CA ALA A 655 13.85 7.62 0.15
C ALA A 655 15.13 6.86 -0.25
N ALA A 656 16.32 7.46 -0.09
CA ALA A 656 17.59 6.79 -0.36
C ALA A 656 17.75 5.56 0.56
N ARG A 657 18.22 4.44 -0.01
CA ARG A 657 18.49 3.23 0.78
C ARG A 657 19.56 3.52 1.82
N ALA A 658 19.36 3.05 3.05
CA ALA A 658 20.48 2.76 3.93
C ALA A 658 21.43 1.83 3.16
N GLY A 659 22.72 2.18 3.07
CA GLY A 659 23.70 1.35 2.36
C GLY A 659 23.61 -0.10 2.83
N SER A 660 23.79 -1.06 1.90
CA SER A 660 23.75 -2.50 2.15
C SER A 660 24.96 -3.01 2.95
N GLY A 661 25.30 -2.32 4.04
CA GLY A 661 26.40 -2.63 4.93
C GLY A 661 25.89 -3.17 6.26
N GLY A 662 25.60 -4.48 6.28
CA GLY A 662 25.62 -5.31 7.49
C GLY A 662 24.57 -5.03 8.57
N ALA A 663 23.91 -6.11 9.00
CA ALA A 663 23.18 -6.24 10.26
C ALA A 663 24.07 -6.07 11.51
N ARG A 664 25.11 -5.22 11.46
CA ARG A 664 26.09 -4.98 12.53
C ARG A 664 26.28 -3.50 12.88
N VAL A 665 25.67 -2.57 12.16
CA VAL A 665 25.74 -1.14 12.52
C VAL A 665 24.41 -0.70 13.14
N GLY A 666 24.24 -1.01 14.43
CA GLY A 666 23.15 -0.47 15.22
C GLY A 666 23.18 1.07 15.21
N GLY A 667 22.04 1.68 14.86
CA GLY A 667 21.76 3.11 15.09
C GLY A 667 22.66 4.12 14.36
N SER A 668 23.03 3.87 13.11
CA SER A 668 23.70 4.88 12.28
C SER A 668 22.72 5.89 11.69
N TYR A 669 23.09 7.18 11.75
CA TYR A 669 22.30 8.30 11.23
C TYR A 669 22.31 8.23 9.72
N ILE A 670 21.13 8.21 9.10
CA ILE A 670 21.03 8.23 7.65
C ILE A 670 20.88 9.69 7.22
N GLN A 671 21.92 10.25 6.61
CA GLN A 671 21.87 11.61 6.07
C GLN A 671 20.75 11.71 5.03
N GLY A 672 19.81 12.62 5.26
CA GLY A 672 18.67 12.84 4.38
C GLY A 672 17.38 12.12 4.80
N ALA A 673 17.43 11.08 5.66
CA ALA A 673 16.21 10.44 6.14
C ALA A 673 15.42 11.32 7.14
N ILE A 674 14.10 11.25 7.07
CA ILE A 674 13.19 12.06 7.88
C ILE A 674 13.12 11.51 9.30
N PHE A 675 12.77 12.37 10.27
CA PHE A 675 12.53 12.00 11.66
C PHE A 675 11.07 11.61 11.94
N ASN A 676 10.11 12.27 11.28
CA ASN A 676 8.68 12.07 11.45
C ASN A 676 8.08 11.24 10.28
N PRO A 677 7.62 9.99 10.51
CA PRO A 677 6.95 9.17 9.50
C PRO A 677 5.72 9.83 8.85
N LYS A 678 4.94 10.64 9.58
CA LYS A 678 3.78 11.36 9.01
C LYS A 678 4.21 12.26 7.86
N THR A 679 5.29 13.00 8.06
CA THR A 679 5.84 13.86 7.00
C THR A 679 6.36 13.02 5.84
N LEU A 680 7.01 11.88 6.09
CA LEU A 680 7.44 10.98 5.02
C LEU A 680 6.25 10.55 4.14
N ILE A 681 5.17 10.05 4.76
CA ILE A 681 3.94 9.66 4.05
C ILE A 681 3.41 10.82 3.19
N ALA A 682 3.35 12.03 3.76
CA ALA A 682 2.90 13.21 3.02
C ALA A 682 3.76 13.51 1.79
N LEU A 683 5.09 13.44 1.91
CA LEU A 683 5.97 13.67 0.77
C LEU A 683 5.86 12.56 -0.28
N LEU A 684 5.68 11.29 0.12
CA LEU A 684 5.44 10.17 -0.80
C LEU A 684 4.13 10.35 -1.57
N ASN A 685 3.06 10.78 -0.90
CA ASN A 685 1.77 11.09 -1.51
C ASN A 685 1.88 12.24 -2.52
N ILE A 686 2.51 13.36 -2.13
CA ILE A 686 2.75 14.50 -3.02
C ILE A 686 3.57 14.06 -4.24
N TYR A 687 4.63 13.29 -4.04
CA TYR A 687 5.49 12.84 -5.13
C TYR A 687 4.77 11.91 -6.09
N ARG A 688 4.00 10.93 -5.60
CA ARG A 688 3.21 10.01 -6.44
C ARG A 688 2.25 10.78 -7.35
N VAL A 689 1.48 11.70 -6.79
CA VAL A 689 0.52 12.50 -7.57
C VAL A 689 1.29 13.44 -8.52
N HIS A 690 2.41 14.03 -8.09
CA HIS A 690 3.27 14.83 -8.97
C HIS A 690 3.76 14.01 -10.17
N TYR A 691 4.30 12.82 -9.91
CA TYR A 691 4.82 11.88 -10.90
C TYR A 691 3.73 11.51 -11.91
N ASN A 692 2.51 11.23 -11.46
CA ASN A 692 1.41 10.83 -12.32
C ASN A 692 0.89 11.96 -13.22
N PHE A 693 0.73 13.17 -12.70
CA PHE A 693 -0.08 14.20 -13.37
C PHE A 693 0.72 15.36 -13.95
N PHE A 694 1.93 15.63 -13.46
CA PHE A 694 2.62 16.89 -13.75
C PHE A 694 3.97 16.72 -14.39
N GLU A 695 4.49 15.50 -14.45
CA GLU A 695 5.83 15.26 -14.94
C GLU A 695 5.85 14.52 -16.29
N PRO A 696 6.07 15.23 -17.40
CA PRO A 696 6.26 14.60 -18.70
C PRO A 696 7.52 13.77 -18.69
N ARG A 697 7.37 12.47 -18.98
CA ARG A 697 8.51 11.55 -19.07
C ARG A 697 8.42 10.76 -20.36
N PRO A 698 9.57 10.45 -21.00
CA PRO A 698 9.59 9.36 -21.95
C PRO A 698 9.33 8.08 -21.17
N TYR A 699 8.29 7.36 -21.55
CA TYR A 699 8.01 6.02 -21.07
C TYR A 699 7.84 5.17 -22.30
N ALA A 700 8.57 4.06 -22.37
CA ALA A 700 8.11 2.96 -23.20
C ALA A 700 7.52 1.96 -22.25
N CYS A 701 6.30 1.53 -22.57
CA CYS A 701 5.79 0.35 -21.93
C CYS A 701 6.73 -0.83 -22.27
N PRO A 702 6.83 -1.85 -21.41
CA PRO A 702 7.70 -3.01 -21.63
C PRO A 702 7.48 -3.70 -22.98
N TYR A 703 6.30 -3.48 -23.55
CA TYR A 703 5.78 -4.01 -24.80
C TYR A 703 6.29 -3.24 -26.04
N GLU A 704 6.55 -1.93 -25.92
CA GLU A 704 7.02 -1.04 -27.00
C GLU A 704 8.55 -0.96 -27.12
N GLU A 705 9.33 -1.30 -26.07
CA GLU A 705 10.81 -1.26 -26.13
C GLU A 705 11.44 -2.26 -27.11
N ILE A 706 10.60 -3.08 -27.70
CA ILE A 706 10.93 -4.17 -28.59
C ILE A 706 11.01 -3.67 -30.05
N ASP A 707 10.32 -2.59 -30.38
CA ASP A 707 10.31 -1.98 -31.72
C ASP A 707 11.27 -0.80 -31.81
N ASP A 708 12.50 -1.13 -32.16
CA ASP A 708 13.35 -0.20 -32.91
C ASP A 708 12.91 -0.07 -34.39
N ILE A 709 11.74 -0.62 -34.76
CA ILE A 709 11.35 -0.91 -36.16
C ILE A 709 10.28 0.05 -36.71
N ILE A 710 9.45 0.70 -35.88
CA ILE A 710 8.20 1.29 -36.41
C ILE A 710 8.29 2.76 -36.86
N ASP A 711 9.29 3.55 -36.44
CA ASP A 711 9.45 4.91 -36.97
C ASP A 711 10.85 5.17 -37.54
N PRO A 712 10.98 5.58 -38.83
CA PRO A 712 12.23 6.10 -39.33
C PRO A 712 12.57 7.34 -38.49
N PRO A 713 13.77 7.39 -37.90
CA PRO A 713 14.13 8.50 -37.04
C PRO A 713 14.13 9.80 -37.86
N LYS A 714 13.54 10.87 -37.32
CA LYS A 714 13.66 12.21 -37.94
C LYS A 714 15.15 12.53 -38.07
N LEU A 715 15.61 12.61 -39.32
CA LEU A 715 16.96 13.00 -39.68
C LEU A 715 17.10 14.49 -39.36
N THR A 716 17.88 14.81 -38.34
CA THR A 716 18.15 16.21 -38.02
C THR A 716 19.44 16.62 -38.76
N PRO A 717 19.40 17.63 -39.64
CA PRO A 717 20.61 18.14 -40.27
C PRO A 717 21.55 18.68 -39.19
N ARG A 718 22.84 18.43 -39.36
CA ARG A 718 23.87 18.88 -38.43
C ARG A 718 24.95 19.58 -39.25
N ALA A 719 25.39 20.71 -38.74
CA ALA A 719 26.50 21.45 -39.30
C ALA A 719 27.50 21.75 -38.17
N LEU A 720 28.79 21.59 -38.43
CA LEU A 720 29.88 21.93 -37.53
C LEU A 720 30.50 23.23 -38.00
N ARG A 721 30.39 24.29 -37.20
CA ARG A 721 31.02 25.57 -37.53
C ARG A 721 32.55 25.45 -37.42
N ILE A 722 33.27 25.89 -38.45
CA ILE A 722 34.74 25.95 -38.41
C ILE A 722 35.12 27.10 -37.44
N PRO A 723 35.86 26.81 -36.34
CA PRO A 723 36.22 27.83 -35.36
C PRO A 723 36.93 29.03 -36.01
N GLY A 724 36.50 30.25 -35.67
CA GLY A 724 37.09 31.49 -36.21
C GLY A 724 36.55 31.92 -37.59
N THR A 725 35.59 31.20 -38.16
CA THR A 725 34.95 31.56 -39.44
C THR A 725 33.42 31.49 -39.32
N ASP A 726 32.68 31.97 -40.31
CA ASP A 726 31.22 31.75 -40.44
C ASP A 726 30.88 30.52 -41.30
N GLU A 727 31.89 29.73 -41.68
CA GLU A 727 31.71 28.53 -42.50
C GLU A 727 31.25 27.32 -41.66
N PHE A 728 30.44 26.47 -42.28
CA PHE A 728 29.88 25.28 -41.66
C PHE A 728 30.19 24.03 -42.50
N VAL A 729 30.60 22.95 -41.83
CA VAL A 729 30.77 21.63 -42.42
C VAL A 729 29.51 20.81 -42.16
N ASP A 730 28.82 20.40 -43.23
CA ASP A 730 27.68 19.50 -43.11
C ASP A 730 28.11 18.13 -42.60
N LEU A 731 27.45 17.68 -41.53
CA LEU A 731 27.64 16.37 -40.94
C LEU A 731 26.49 15.45 -41.38
N PRO A 732 26.74 14.13 -41.48
CA PRO A 732 25.69 13.16 -41.75
C PRO A 732 24.51 13.36 -40.76
N PRO A 733 23.27 13.46 -41.27
CA PRO A 733 22.13 13.72 -40.42
C PRO A 733 21.98 12.60 -39.39
N ARG A 734 21.85 12.98 -38.12
CA ARG A 734 21.71 12.00 -37.04
C ARG A 734 20.23 11.70 -36.86
N ALA A 735 19.91 10.42 -36.86
CA ALA A 735 18.64 9.88 -36.41
C ALA A 735 18.30 10.39 -34.99
N ARG A 736 17.33 11.30 -34.85
CA ARG A 736 16.81 11.72 -33.53
C ARG A 736 15.45 11.08 -33.30
N ARG A 737 15.43 10.06 -32.45
CA ARG A 737 14.20 9.48 -31.92
C ARG A 737 13.77 10.29 -30.70
N SER A 738 12.79 11.19 -30.84
CA SER A 738 12.18 11.85 -29.68
C SER A 738 10.81 11.23 -29.43
N ARG A 739 10.71 10.33 -28.46
CA ARG A 739 9.42 9.85 -27.96
C ARG A 739 8.63 11.03 -27.39
N ALA A 740 7.32 11.05 -27.63
CA ALA A 740 6.44 12.07 -27.05
C ALA A 740 6.55 12.03 -25.52
N ARG A 741 6.88 13.17 -24.91
CA ARG A 741 6.92 13.29 -23.45
C ARG A 741 5.51 13.54 -22.96
N MET A 742 4.92 12.52 -22.33
CA MET A 742 3.60 12.61 -21.70
C MET A 742 3.70 12.26 -20.21
N THR A 743 2.73 12.69 -19.42
CA THR A 743 2.62 12.23 -18.02
C THR A 743 2.00 10.82 -17.99
N PRO A 744 2.22 10.03 -16.94
CA PRO A 744 1.52 8.76 -16.76
C PRO A 744 0.00 8.88 -16.87
N ALA A 745 -0.60 9.91 -16.26
CA ALA A 745 -2.05 10.13 -16.33
C ALA A 745 -2.56 10.40 -17.75
N MET A 746 -1.80 11.16 -18.56
CA MET A 746 -2.13 11.40 -19.96
C MET A 746 -2.08 10.10 -20.78
N ARG A 747 -1.05 9.28 -20.59
CA ARG A 747 -0.95 7.95 -21.23
C ARG A 747 -2.06 7.01 -20.79
N HIS A 748 -2.50 7.15 -19.54
CA HIS A 748 -3.59 6.35 -18.97
C HIS A 748 -4.99 6.77 -19.47
N GLY A 749 -5.08 7.83 -20.29
CA GLY A 749 -6.36 8.31 -20.83
C GLY A 749 -7.15 9.20 -19.88
N MET A 750 -6.52 9.69 -18.80
CA MET A 750 -7.14 10.69 -17.93
C MET A 750 -7.13 12.06 -18.61
N ASP A 751 -8.22 12.81 -18.46
CA ASP A 751 -8.36 14.18 -18.96
C ASP A 751 -7.62 15.19 -18.07
N ALA A 752 -6.34 14.90 -17.78
CA ALA A 752 -5.45 15.68 -16.95
C ALA A 752 -4.38 16.37 -17.81
N TYR A 753 -4.82 17.21 -18.73
CA TYR A 753 -3.97 18.00 -19.62
C TYR A 753 -4.65 19.32 -19.97
N THR A 754 -3.88 20.26 -20.50
CA THR A 754 -4.36 21.49 -21.12
C THR A 754 -4.08 21.42 -22.61
N LYS A 755 -5.10 21.70 -23.43
CA LYS A 755 -4.94 21.77 -24.89
C LYS A 755 -4.51 23.17 -25.28
N ARG A 756 -3.37 23.30 -25.95
CA ARG A 756 -2.99 24.54 -26.62
C ARG A 756 -3.77 24.71 -27.92
N LYS A 757 -3.75 25.94 -28.46
CA LYS A 757 -4.38 26.27 -29.75
C LYS A 757 -3.81 25.46 -30.91
N ASP A 758 -2.54 25.04 -30.82
CA ASP A 758 -1.85 24.22 -31.81
C ASP A 758 -2.17 22.70 -31.69
N GLY A 759 -3.05 22.30 -30.77
CA GLY A 759 -3.41 20.90 -30.54
C GLY A 759 -2.44 20.13 -29.63
N THR A 760 -1.33 20.77 -29.19
CA THR A 760 -0.38 20.16 -28.24
C THR A 760 -1.02 19.99 -26.86
N LEU A 761 -0.70 18.87 -26.19
CA LEU A 761 -1.20 18.54 -24.86
C LEU A 761 -0.10 18.82 -23.83
N ASP A 762 -0.35 19.80 -22.97
CA ASP A 762 0.53 20.12 -21.85
C ASP A 762 -0.02 19.53 -20.54
N PRO A 763 0.83 19.25 -19.55
CA PRO A 763 0.37 18.94 -18.19
C PRO A 763 -0.52 20.05 -17.61
N PRO A 764 -1.34 19.74 -16.60
CA PRO A 764 -2.12 20.74 -15.90
C PRO A 764 -1.22 21.80 -15.23
N ASP A 765 -1.66 23.05 -15.24
CA ASP A 765 -0.99 24.13 -14.52
C ASP A 765 -1.11 23.92 -13.00
N ILE A 766 0.02 23.61 -12.36
CA ILE A 766 0.13 23.38 -10.91
C ILE A 766 -0.41 24.58 -10.12
N TYR A 767 -0.09 25.81 -10.53
CA TYR A 767 -0.51 27.00 -9.79
C TYR A 767 -2.03 27.12 -9.80
N ARG A 768 -2.68 26.90 -10.95
CA ARG A 768 -4.15 26.92 -11.05
C ARG A 768 -4.79 25.80 -10.23
N LEU A 769 -4.14 24.65 -10.17
CA LEU A 769 -4.62 23.48 -9.45
C LEU A 769 -4.59 23.67 -7.93
N LEU A 770 -3.48 24.17 -7.39
CA LEU A 770 -3.21 24.20 -5.94
C LEU A 770 -4.31 24.89 -5.12
N TYR A 771 -4.92 25.93 -5.67
CA TYR A 771 -5.82 26.79 -4.93
C TYR A 771 -7.29 26.48 -5.19
N ARG A 772 -7.63 25.41 -5.92
CA ARG A 772 -9.02 24.98 -6.09
C ARG A 772 -9.50 24.14 -4.89
N PRO A 773 -10.81 24.16 -4.58
CA PRO A 773 -11.39 23.42 -3.46
C PRO A 773 -11.64 21.94 -3.81
N TRP A 774 -10.60 21.20 -4.25
CA TRP A 774 -10.73 19.83 -4.76
C TRP A 774 -11.44 18.87 -3.80
N LEU A 775 -11.16 18.99 -2.50
CA LEU A 775 -11.80 18.16 -1.47
C LEU A 775 -13.34 18.28 -1.46
N TYR A 776 -13.85 19.45 -1.86
CA TYR A 776 -15.28 19.75 -1.88
C TYR A 776 -15.87 19.72 -3.29
N MET A 777 -15.13 19.23 -4.30
CA MET A 777 -15.57 19.21 -5.68
C MET A 777 -16.90 18.44 -5.83
N GLY A 778 -17.85 19.00 -6.57
CA GLY A 778 -19.18 18.40 -6.74
C GLY A 778 -20.16 18.61 -5.57
N THR A 779 -19.75 19.27 -4.49
CA THR A 779 -20.64 19.60 -3.35
C THR A 779 -21.17 21.03 -3.42
N LYS A 780 -22.19 21.35 -2.59
CA LYS A 780 -22.72 22.71 -2.41
C LYS A 780 -21.64 23.69 -1.93
N ILE A 781 -20.74 23.25 -1.04
CA ILE A 781 -19.60 24.04 -0.55
C ILE A 781 -18.62 24.33 -1.69
N GLY A 782 -18.19 23.30 -2.43
CA GLY A 782 -17.26 23.46 -3.53
C GLY A 782 -17.79 24.42 -4.59
N THR A 783 -19.07 24.29 -4.95
CA THR A 783 -19.74 25.18 -5.92
C THR A 783 -19.68 26.65 -5.50
N ARG A 784 -19.90 26.96 -4.21
CA ARG A 784 -19.80 28.34 -3.68
C ARG A 784 -18.38 28.88 -3.73
N PHE A 785 -17.39 28.05 -3.41
CA PHE A 785 -15.98 28.44 -3.53
C PHE A 785 -15.52 28.60 -4.99
N GLU A 786 -16.11 27.88 -5.95
CA GLU A 786 -15.77 28.01 -7.38
C GLU A 786 -16.49 29.17 -8.09
N GLN A 787 -17.79 29.37 -7.86
CA GLN A 787 -18.60 30.42 -8.52
C GLN A 787 -17.99 31.82 -8.33
N SER A 788 -17.44 32.07 -7.15
CA SER A 788 -16.83 33.35 -6.78
C SER A 788 -15.40 33.56 -7.30
N ARG A 789 -14.86 32.61 -8.09
CA ARG A 789 -13.60 32.74 -8.85
C ARG A 789 -13.80 33.08 -10.33
N LYS A 790 -14.94 32.71 -10.91
CA LYS A 790 -15.27 33.09 -12.30
C LYS A 790 -15.46 34.60 -12.43
N SER A 791 -15.83 35.30 -11.35
CA SER A 791 -16.01 36.76 -11.31
C SER A 791 -14.72 37.57 -11.22
N THR A 792 -13.56 36.94 -11.05
CA THR A 792 -12.24 37.60 -10.98
C THR A 792 -11.33 37.28 -12.18
N ALA A 793 -11.84 36.52 -13.16
CA ALA A 793 -11.12 36.15 -14.38
C ALA A 793 -11.61 36.88 -15.65
N THR A 794 -12.55 37.81 -15.49
CA THR A 794 -12.85 38.91 -16.42
C THR A 794 -12.28 40.18 -15.84
#